data_AF-A0AAV2YM34-F1
#
_entry.id   AF-A0AAV2YM34-F1
#
_cell.length_a   1.000
_cell.length_b   1.000
_cell.length_c   1.000
_cell.angle_alpha   90.00
_cell.angle_beta   90.00
_cell.angle_gamma   90.00
#
_symmetry.space_group_name_H-M   'P 1'
#
loop_
_entity.id
_entity.type
_entity.pdbx_description
1 polymer ?
#
loop_
_entity_poly.entity_id
_entity_poly.type
_entity_poly.pdbx_seq_one_letter_code
_entity_poly.pdbx_strand_id
1 'polypeptide(L)'
;MMRVLATSAPLDTKALTQLLLLVAEGLHGSQSLRKKVLELRSKYAEHKLLGSARAVSGMLALLEPAEDALAFFKDQLVGVIIGSKLPQQVPQFQSIEPEPVPERTPAREAAMPKPTESAAPGSKNAPLSLDDDTFESSIRMTTEARKRALEYSSSADEEEEEKKKPKTAPSEDTEDFEMYTSTASTTASNTSTSKSSGKRRMDNTSKVHEEEINPTYSIPTHWEDLYYKDVEAINIHTPGAMERINALRLAGTPFLIEGHKNWMKFTNGWLRPNGTLDTSAFLRGIHDVKVPVIEKNYEEFNPIKTHLPLGYYVKNYWEKGKPDYYMHQWQFPLTPKAAKLLCYKCEELPVLGDNLLLYWLDAVRGDNPLQYFFMGQRSTTSRMHQDPGGLDITIAPILGTKRVTMLHRDAAKLDSVHETVNFHDVDLNKIPLLAFIPAWRVDVKPGQILYMPEGTFHGCENITACLSYHRFHVDHVNLPGFLASFMAQDSPSINHAEILWNSTHDVMAALEENYHANGQEIDNTISTLRKLDSLRALRHATRVLSLESALPTEDSWDWNKLLEDIDHLLVRIDARALHNAKKGATIQNAHAALSATAAHSANSELVAASKSKKASASSHWDNLNLKIGDIIGVQVFEKRNRAQVLKIALNQELVQIHYVDWGSIYDEFLPVSSLFQRTRGNKRIAYKKAPKVHETVLARWGSNGQLYNAIVLKVIRTNACLVHYLKYEKDWDQWILPGHIFKKYETADDQ
;
A
#
# COMPACT_ATOMS: atom_id res chain seq x y z
N MET A 1 13.67 -11.27 5.25
CA MET A 1 13.51 -12.41 4.31
C MET A 1 12.08 -12.57 3.79
N MET A 2 11.02 -12.39 4.61
CA MET A 2 9.62 -12.44 4.11
C MET A 2 9.28 -11.41 3.01
N ARG A 3 9.98 -10.26 2.92
CA ARG A 3 9.79 -9.29 1.81
C ARG A 3 10.31 -9.75 0.44
N VAL A 4 11.18 -10.77 0.37
CA VAL A 4 11.76 -11.24 -0.90
C VAL A 4 10.77 -12.12 -1.69
N LEU A 5 9.68 -12.59 -1.05
CA LEU A 5 8.64 -13.39 -1.71
C LEU A 5 7.54 -12.54 -2.38
N ALA A 6 7.64 -11.20 -2.33
CA ALA A 6 6.72 -10.27 -2.99
C ALA A 6 7.16 -9.89 -4.42
N THR A 7 8.04 -10.67 -5.04
CA THR A 7 8.31 -10.55 -6.48
C THR A 7 7.12 -11.15 -7.24
N SER A 8 6.52 -10.39 -8.15
CA SER A 8 5.43 -10.84 -9.05
C SER A 8 5.84 -11.97 -10.02
N ALA A 9 7.11 -12.39 -10.00
CA ALA A 9 7.58 -13.56 -10.71
C ALA A 9 7.20 -14.83 -9.92
N PRO A 10 6.39 -15.75 -10.48
CA PRO A 10 6.10 -17.02 -9.84
C PRO A 10 7.42 -17.78 -9.61
N LEU A 11 7.70 -18.13 -8.36
CA LEU A 11 8.90 -18.90 -7.98
C LEU A 11 8.98 -20.17 -8.84
N ASP A 12 10.09 -20.37 -9.57
CA ASP A 12 10.24 -21.55 -10.42
C ASP A 12 10.17 -22.82 -9.57
N THR A 13 9.08 -23.57 -9.75
CA THR A 13 8.80 -24.79 -9.00
C THR A 13 9.91 -25.83 -9.15
N LYS A 14 10.58 -25.89 -10.32
CA LYS A 14 11.72 -26.80 -10.56
C LYS A 14 12.94 -26.37 -9.77
N ALA A 15 13.25 -25.07 -9.79
CA ALA A 15 14.37 -24.52 -9.04
C ALA A 15 14.19 -24.69 -7.53
N LEU A 16 13.00 -24.41 -6.98
CA LEU A 16 12.73 -24.67 -5.56
C LEU A 16 12.82 -26.16 -5.23
N THR A 17 12.28 -27.04 -6.07
CA THR A 17 12.38 -28.51 -5.88
C THR A 17 13.84 -28.97 -5.85
N GLN A 18 14.68 -28.40 -6.72
CA GLN A 18 16.11 -28.69 -6.76
C GLN A 18 16.82 -28.16 -5.52
N LEU A 19 16.49 -26.96 -5.05
CA LEU A 19 17.05 -26.41 -3.81
C LEU A 19 16.73 -27.29 -2.60
N LEU A 20 15.48 -27.74 -2.46
CA LEU A 20 15.09 -28.68 -1.39
C LEU A 20 15.90 -29.97 -1.43
N LEU A 21 16.20 -30.47 -2.63
CA LEU A 21 17.02 -31.67 -2.82
C LEU A 21 18.48 -31.42 -2.42
N LEU A 22 19.06 -30.30 -2.84
CA LEU A 22 20.44 -29.92 -2.48
C LEU A 22 20.60 -29.81 -0.97
N VAL A 23 19.66 -29.16 -0.27
CA VAL A 23 19.70 -29.10 1.21
C VAL A 23 19.64 -30.51 1.82
N ALA A 24 18.78 -31.39 1.31
CA ALA A 24 18.69 -32.77 1.79
C ALA A 24 19.99 -33.57 1.58
N GLU A 25 20.73 -33.29 0.49
CA GLU A 25 22.02 -33.92 0.20
C GLU A 25 23.13 -33.44 1.15
N GLY A 26 23.15 -32.15 1.49
CA GLY A 26 24.13 -31.58 2.43
C GLY A 26 23.95 -32.04 3.88
N LEU A 27 22.73 -32.47 4.24
CA LEU A 27 22.36 -32.97 5.57
C LEU A 27 22.75 -34.44 5.82
N HIS A 28 23.85 -34.92 5.23
CA HIS A 28 24.28 -36.33 5.35
C HIS A 28 24.53 -36.75 6.81
N GLY A 29 24.98 -35.82 7.66
CA GLY A 29 25.28 -36.06 9.07
C GLY A 29 24.06 -36.06 10.00
N SER A 30 22.86 -35.74 9.49
CA SER A 30 21.61 -35.75 10.27
C SER A 30 20.49 -36.46 9.51
N GLN A 31 20.45 -37.80 9.63
CA GLN A 31 19.50 -38.64 8.90
C GLN A 31 18.04 -38.29 9.21
N SER A 32 17.73 -37.92 10.45
CA SER A 32 16.38 -37.56 10.88
C SER A 32 15.91 -36.27 10.19
N LEU A 33 16.77 -35.26 10.12
CA LEU A 33 16.45 -33.99 9.48
C LEU A 33 16.37 -34.14 7.96
N ARG A 34 17.31 -34.88 7.36
CA ARG A 34 17.29 -35.23 5.93
C ARG A 34 15.97 -35.89 5.53
N LYS A 35 15.47 -36.84 6.33
CA LYS A 35 14.18 -37.50 6.07
C LYS A 35 13.02 -36.51 6.06
N LYS A 36 12.96 -35.60 7.05
CA LYS A 36 11.91 -34.56 7.12
C LYS A 36 11.95 -33.60 5.94
N VAL A 37 13.14 -33.20 5.48
CA VAL A 37 13.30 -32.35 4.29
C VAL A 37 12.81 -33.07 3.03
N LEU A 38 13.14 -34.35 2.86
CA LEU A 38 12.66 -35.16 1.72
C LEU A 38 11.14 -35.36 1.75
N GLU A 39 10.54 -35.55 2.93
CA GLU A 39 9.09 -35.62 3.09
C GLU A 39 8.41 -34.29 2.72
N LEU A 40 8.97 -33.15 3.14
CA LEU A 40 8.47 -31.83 2.75
C LEU A 40 8.57 -31.62 1.24
N ARG A 41 9.70 -32.00 0.63
CA ARG A 41 9.90 -31.96 -0.82
C ARG A 41 8.88 -32.82 -1.55
N SER A 42 8.61 -34.05 -1.09
CA SER A 42 7.62 -34.93 -1.73
C SER A 42 6.21 -34.35 -1.63
N LYS A 43 5.83 -33.81 -0.45
CA LYS A 43 4.56 -33.08 -0.29
C LYS A 43 4.43 -31.89 -1.25
N TYR A 44 5.53 -31.18 -1.49
CA TYR A 44 5.56 -30.02 -2.40
C TYR A 44 5.58 -30.40 -3.88
N ALA A 45 6.55 -31.20 -4.33
CA ALA A 45 6.83 -31.44 -5.74
C ALA A 45 6.07 -32.62 -6.35
N GLU A 46 5.89 -33.71 -5.58
CA GLU A 46 5.30 -34.96 -6.09
C GLU A 46 3.79 -34.97 -5.87
N HIS A 47 3.36 -34.60 -4.66
CA HIS A 47 1.94 -34.62 -4.29
C HIS A 47 1.22 -33.28 -4.46
N LYS A 48 1.96 -32.17 -4.67
CA LYS A 48 1.41 -30.80 -4.81
C LYS A 48 0.46 -30.40 -3.67
N LEU A 49 0.69 -30.92 -2.46
CA LEU A 49 -0.10 -30.64 -1.26
C LEU A 49 0.27 -29.30 -0.59
N LEU A 50 1.43 -28.75 -0.97
CA LEU A 50 1.94 -27.49 -0.44
C LEU A 50 2.19 -26.50 -1.58
N GLY A 51 1.80 -25.25 -1.40
CA GLY A 51 2.31 -24.14 -2.22
C GLY A 51 3.73 -23.75 -1.84
N SER A 52 4.43 -23.01 -2.71
CA SER A 52 5.83 -22.62 -2.54
C SER A 52 6.09 -21.88 -1.21
N ALA A 53 5.18 -20.99 -0.80
CA ALA A 53 5.30 -20.25 0.46
C ALA A 53 5.29 -21.18 1.69
N ARG A 54 4.39 -22.17 1.72
CA ARG A 54 4.32 -23.17 2.81
C ARG A 54 5.53 -24.10 2.80
N ALA A 55 6.03 -24.48 1.63
CA ALA A 55 7.26 -25.27 1.52
C ALA A 55 8.49 -24.49 2.03
N VAL A 56 8.62 -23.21 1.69
CA VAL A 56 9.70 -22.34 2.21
C VAL A 56 9.60 -22.17 3.71
N SER A 57 8.42 -21.85 4.24
CA SER A 57 8.20 -21.71 5.69
C SER A 57 8.50 -23.00 6.44
N GLY A 58 8.03 -24.14 5.92
CA GLY A 58 8.33 -25.46 6.46
C GLY A 58 9.82 -25.77 6.50
N MET A 59 10.58 -25.37 5.47
CA MET A 59 12.04 -25.53 5.47
C MET A 59 12.73 -24.65 6.51
N LEU A 60 12.31 -23.38 6.64
CA LEU A 60 12.90 -22.47 7.62
C LEU A 60 12.74 -23.01 9.04
N ALA A 61 11.56 -23.55 9.37
CA ALA A 61 11.30 -24.17 10.66
C ALA A 61 12.06 -25.49 10.84
N LEU A 62 12.11 -26.35 9.80
CA LEU A 62 12.84 -27.61 9.88
C LEU A 62 14.34 -27.41 10.11
N LEU A 63 14.94 -26.43 9.44
CA LEU A 63 16.38 -26.18 9.47
C LEU A 63 16.84 -25.31 10.65
N GLU A 64 15.95 -24.82 11.51
CA GLU A 64 16.30 -24.02 12.69
C GLU A 64 17.41 -24.67 13.58
N PRO A 65 17.44 -26.00 13.78
CA PRO A 65 18.50 -26.66 14.55
C PRO A 65 19.84 -26.81 13.80
N ALA A 66 19.90 -26.48 12.51
CA ALA A 66 21.06 -26.68 11.64
C ALA A 66 21.46 -25.35 10.98
N GLU A 67 22.15 -24.50 11.74
CA GLU A 67 22.44 -23.10 11.37
C GLU A 67 23.12 -22.95 10.00
N ASP A 68 24.11 -23.79 9.69
CA ASP A 68 24.80 -23.80 8.39
C ASP A 68 23.86 -24.14 7.23
N ALA A 69 22.99 -25.14 7.41
CA ALA A 69 22.02 -25.57 6.41
C ALA A 69 20.94 -24.51 6.20
N LEU A 70 20.50 -23.86 7.29
CA LEU A 70 19.58 -22.74 7.25
C LEU A 70 20.19 -21.56 6.50
N ALA A 71 21.43 -21.17 6.83
CA ALA A 71 22.13 -20.08 6.17
C ALA A 71 22.26 -20.34 4.66
N PHE A 72 22.69 -21.55 4.27
CA PHE A 72 22.77 -21.98 2.88
C PHE A 72 21.40 -21.92 2.18
N PHE A 73 20.33 -22.45 2.81
CA PHE A 73 19.00 -22.41 2.23
C PHE A 73 18.51 -20.98 2.00
N LYS A 74 18.75 -20.07 2.95
CA LYS A 74 18.35 -18.66 2.82
C LYS A 74 19.06 -17.98 1.66
N ASP A 75 20.36 -18.17 1.54
CA ASP A 75 21.19 -17.59 0.48
C ASP A 75 20.78 -18.11 -0.91
N GLN A 76 20.64 -19.43 -1.04
CA GLN A 76 20.26 -20.04 -2.31
C GLN A 76 18.81 -19.79 -2.70
N LEU A 77 17.90 -19.59 -1.74
CA LEU A 77 16.53 -19.18 -2.03
C LEU A 77 16.48 -17.79 -2.68
N VAL A 78 17.30 -16.84 -2.20
CA VAL A 78 17.46 -15.53 -2.86
C VAL A 78 17.97 -15.74 -4.28
N GLY A 79 18.98 -16.61 -4.46
CA GLY A 79 19.49 -17.01 -5.78
C GLY A 79 18.40 -17.53 -6.73
N VAL A 80 17.52 -18.42 -6.25
CA VAL A 80 16.39 -18.96 -7.03
C VAL A 80 15.41 -17.86 -7.43
N ILE A 81 15.10 -16.93 -6.52
CA ILE A 81 14.16 -15.84 -6.78
C ILE A 81 14.69 -14.91 -7.88
N ILE A 82 16.00 -14.64 -7.91
CA ILE A 82 16.64 -13.79 -8.93
C ILE A 82 17.06 -14.55 -10.20
N GLY A 83 16.69 -15.84 -10.33
CA GLY A 83 17.01 -16.66 -11.50
C GLY A 83 18.48 -17.10 -11.61
N SER A 84 19.23 -17.05 -10.50
CA SER A 84 20.59 -17.59 -10.46
C SER A 84 20.60 -19.11 -10.55
N LYS A 85 21.67 -19.66 -11.15
CA LYS A 85 21.88 -21.10 -11.20
C LYS A 85 22.27 -21.61 -9.81
N LEU A 86 21.57 -22.64 -9.34
CA LEU A 86 21.94 -23.36 -8.12
C LEU A 86 23.31 -24.03 -8.28
N PRO A 87 24.11 -24.13 -7.20
CA PRO A 87 25.41 -24.76 -7.22
C PRO A 87 25.29 -26.25 -7.57
N GLN A 88 26.28 -26.76 -8.30
CA GLN A 88 26.34 -28.18 -8.67
C GLN A 88 26.83 -29.07 -7.52
N GLN A 89 27.51 -28.51 -6.52
CA GLN A 89 28.02 -29.22 -5.36
C GLN A 89 27.47 -28.59 -4.08
N VAL A 90 26.99 -29.43 -3.17
CA VAL A 90 26.43 -28.99 -1.89
C VAL A 90 27.54 -28.98 -0.82
N PRO A 91 27.67 -27.90 -0.03
CA PRO A 91 28.53 -27.94 1.16
C PRO A 91 28.02 -29.00 2.14
N GLN A 92 28.95 -29.70 2.80
CA GLN A 92 28.60 -30.61 3.88
C GLN A 92 28.29 -29.80 5.15
N PHE A 93 27.10 -29.94 5.70
CA PHE A 93 26.71 -29.27 6.94
C PHE A 93 27.21 -30.07 8.14
N GLN A 94 27.85 -29.42 9.11
CA GLN A 94 28.32 -30.11 10.32
C GLN A 94 27.12 -30.56 11.16
N SER A 95 27.12 -31.83 11.55
CA SER A 95 26.06 -32.38 12.39
C SER A 95 26.27 -31.93 13.83
N ILE A 96 25.29 -31.22 14.38
CA ILE A 96 25.09 -31.13 15.82
C ILE A 96 24.07 -32.21 16.14
N GLU A 97 24.53 -33.44 16.44
CA GLU A 97 23.65 -34.42 17.07
C GLU A 97 23.31 -33.90 18.47
N PRO A 98 22.04 -33.60 18.78
CA PRO A 98 21.67 -33.27 20.15
C PRO A 98 21.98 -34.48 21.03
N GLU A 99 22.78 -34.28 22.09
CA GLU A 99 23.06 -35.32 23.08
C GLU A 99 21.73 -35.95 23.55
N PRO A 100 21.64 -37.29 23.61
CA PRO A 100 20.43 -37.95 24.07
C PRO A 100 20.16 -37.56 25.53
N VAL A 101 19.07 -36.82 25.75
CA VAL A 101 18.59 -36.43 27.08
C VAL A 101 18.32 -37.72 27.88
N PRO A 102 18.95 -37.92 29.06
CA PRO A 102 18.79 -39.14 29.83
C PRO A 102 17.35 -39.29 30.35
N GLU A 103 16.77 -40.45 30.07
CA GLU A 103 15.43 -40.87 30.42
C GLU A 103 15.27 -40.95 31.96
N ARG A 104 14.45 -40.07 32.55
CA ARG A 104 14.16 -40.07 34.00
C ARG A 104 13.30 -41.27 34.39
N THR A 105 13.86 -42.16 35.21
CA THR A 105 13.15 -43.27 35.88
C THR A 105 12.31 -42.75 37.07
N PRO A 106 11.07 -43.21 37.30
CA PRO A 106 10.24 -42.75 38.41
C PRO A 106 10.59 -43.46 39.73
N ALA A 107 10.89 -42.68 40.78
CA ALA A 107 11.10 -43.18 42.13
C ALA A 107 9.82 -43.10 42.99
N ARG A 108 9.20 -44.26 43.19
CA ARG A 108 8.70 -44.84 44.45
C ARG A 108 8.23 -43.88 45.57
N GLU A 109 6.90 -43.74 45.71
CA GLU A 109 6.22 -43.16 46.88
C GLU A 109 5.65 -44.25 47.80
N ALA A 110 5.83 -44.08 49.12
CA ALA A 110 5.43 -45.02 50.16
C ALA A 110 4.26 -44.47 51.02
N ALA A 111 3.14 -45.21 50.98
CA ALA A 111 2.17 -45.57 52.03
C ALA A 111 1.70 -44.60 53.16
N MET A 112 0.40 -44.26 53.08
CA MET A 112 -0.71 -44.43 54.09
C MET A 112 -0.75 -43.56 55.38
N PRO A 113 -1.93 -43.29 56.03
CA PRO A 113 -3.18 -44.09 56.03
C PRO A 113 -4.57 -43.36 55.95
N LYS A 114 -5.59 -44.21 55.68
CA LYS A 114 -7.07 -44.10 55.79
C LYS A 114 -7.56 -44.02 57.26
N PRO A 115 -8.88 -44.05 57.61
CA PRO A 115 -10.17 -43.74 56.92
C PRO A 115 -11.17 -42.94 57.81
N THR A 116 -12.35 -42.51 57.29
CA THR A 116 -13.67 -42.86 57.88
C THR A 116 -14.86 -42.54 56.96
N GLU A 117 -15.90 -43.38 57.06
CA GLU A 117 -17.13 -43.48 56.28
C GLU A 117 -18.32 -42.63 56.79
N SER A 118 -19.40 -42.67 55.99
CA SER A 118 -20.83 -42.50 56.33
C SER A 118 -21.38 -41.07 56.16
N ALA A 119 -22.59 -40.80 55.70
CA ALA A 119 -23.73 -41.59 55.21
C ALA A 119 -24.65 -40.65 54.39
N ALA A 120 -25.42 -41.20 53.46
CA ALA A 120 -26.63 -40.56 52.91
C ALA A 120 -27.79 -40.66 53.92
N PRO A 121 -28.86 -39.84 53.83
CA PRO A 121 -30.01 -40.09 52.93
C PRO A 121 -30.57 -38.77 52.33
N GLY A 122 -31.46 -38.68 51.34
CA GLY A 122 -32.43 -39.57 50.72
C GLY A 122 -33.81 -38.86 50.62
N SER A 123 -34.55 -39.09 49.52
CA SER A 123 -36.01 -38.88 49.30
C SER A 123 -36.52 -37.48 48.89
N LYS A 124 -37.52 -37.26 48.00
CA LYS A 124 -38.34 -38.02 47.00
C LYS A 124 -39.36 -37.01 46.41
N ASN A 125 -39.75 -37.17 45.12
CA ASN A 125 -41.07 -36.92 44.47
C ASN A 125 -41.67 -35.48 44.51
N ALA A 126 -42.46 -34.93 43.58
CA ALA A 126 -43.30 -35.37 42.45
C ALA A 126 -43.63 -34.14 41.54
N PRO A 127 -44.23 -34.33 40.33
CA PRO A 127 -44.52 -33.28 39.34
C PRO A 127 -45.98 -32.81 39.37
N LEU A 128 -46.28 -31.63 38.79
CA LEU A 128 -47.66 -31.22 38.46
C LEU A 128 -47.67 -30.24 37.27
N SER A 129 -48.70 -30.39 36.46
CA SER A 129 -48.98 -29.81 35.15
C SER A 129 -50.35 -29.11 35.14
N LEU A 130 -50.62 -28.30 34.11
CA LEU A 130 -51.94 -27.84 33.59
C LEU A 130 -52.61 -26.74 34.46
N ASP A 131 -53.29 -25.69 34.01
CA ASP A 131 -53.94 -25.25 32.75
C ASP A 131 -54.01 -23.69 32.77
N ASP A 132 -53.84 -22.97 31.66
CA ASP A 132 -54.86 -22.45 30.72
C ASP A 132 -55.61 -21.17 31.20
N ASP A 133 -55.46 -20.08 30.41
CA ASP A 133 -56.53 -19.21 29.89
C ASP A 133 -56.17 -17.71 29.71
N THR A 134 -56.22 -17.30 28.43
CA THR A 134 -56.79 -16.05 27.85
C THR A 134 -56.19 -14.64 28.04
N PHE A 135 -55.90 -14.06 26.86
CA PHE A 135 -56.27 -12.73 26.32
C PHE A 135 -55.34 -11.48 26.45
N GLU A 136 -55.10 -10.95 25.24
CA GLU A 136 -54.94 -9.54 24.81
C GLU A 136 -53.60 -8.78 24.88
N SER A 137 -52.99 -8.70 23.67
CA SER A 137 -52.43 -7.53 22.99
C SER A 137 -51.58 -6.51 23.78
N SER A 138 -50.28 -6.45 23.45
CA SER A 138 -49.69 -5.21 22.91
C SER A 138 -48.28 -5.43 22.38
N ILE A 139 -48.08 -4.93 21.17
CA ILE A 139 -46.85 -4.89 20.39
C ILE A 139 -45.81 -4.03 21.11
N ARG A 140 -44.68 -4.61 21.51
CA ARG A 140 -43.40 -3.91 21.71
C ARG A 140 -42.27 -4.81 21.20
N MET A 141 -41.85 -4.56 19.97
CA MET A 141 -40.63 -5.16 19.44
C MET A 141 -39.42 -4.57 20.16
N THR A 142 -38.72 -5.44 20.88
CA THR A 142 -37.38 -5.23 21.39
C THR A 142 -36.43 -5.97 20.44
N THR A 143 -35.47 -5.27 19.87
CA THR A 143 -34.37 -5.88 19.10
C THR A 143 -33.28 -6.27 20.09
N GLU A 144 -33.14 -7.58 20.32
CA GLU A 144 -32.10 -8.17 21.15
C GLU A 144 -30.72 -8.10 20.46
N ALA A 145 -29.75 -7.53 21.18
CA ALA A 145 -28.35 -7.51 20.81
C ALA A 145 -27.69 -8.87 21.08
N ARG A 146 -27.11 -9.46 20.04
CA ARG A 146 -26.37 -10.72 20.05
C ARG A 146 -25.02 -10.51 20.75
N LYS A 147 -24.91 -10.88 22.02
CA LYS A 147 -23.62 -10.92 22.75
C LYS A 147 -22.86 -12.20 22.41
N ARG A 148 -21.69 -12.08 21.78
CA ARG A 148 -20.61 -13.08 21.90
C ARG A 148 -19.44 -12.41 22.62
N ALA A 149 -19.08 -12.94 23.77
CA ALA A 149 -17.87 -12.58 24.49
C ALA A 149 -16.69 -13.33 23.86
N LEU A 150 -15.59 -12.63 23.62
CA LEU A 150 -14.30 -13.20 23.28
C LEU A 150 -13.36 -12.87 24.44
N GLU A 151 -12.97 -13.93 25.15
CA GLU A 151 -11.97 -13.91 26.21
C GLU A 151 -10.59 -13.71 25.58
N TYR A 152 -9.86 -12.70 26.05
CA TYR A 152 -8.48 -12.45 25.67
C TYR A 152 -7.57 -12.94 26.80
N SER A 153 -6.74 -13.92 26.49
CA SER A 153 -5.69 -14.45 27.36
C SER A 153 -4.50 -13.48 27.38
N SER A 154 -4.28 -12.82 28.52
CA SER A 154 -3.00 -12.18 28.82
C SER A 154 -2.46 -12.71 30.14
N SER A 155 -1.43 -13.55 30.06
CA SER A 155 -0.57 -13.93 31.17
C SER A 155 0.42 -12.80 31.45
N ALA A 156 0.36 -12.22 32.63
CA ALA A 156 1.45 -11.46 33.21
C ALA A 156 1.40 -11.63 34.74
N ASP A 157 2.51 -12.11 35.29
CA ASP A 157 2.76 -12.33 36.71
C ASP A 157 2.66 -11.01 37.49
N GLU A 158 1.86 -11.01 38.55
CA GLU A 158 1.82 -9.96 39.56
C GLU A 158 2.57 -10.45 40.81
N GLU A 159 3.67 -9.78 41.16
CA GLU A 159 4.21 -9.78 42.52
C GLU A 159 3.53 -8.64 43.30
N GLU A 160 2.85 -9.03 44.38
CA GLU A 160 2.24 -8.15 45.38
C GLU A 160 3.31 -7.41 46.19
N GLU A 161 3.10 -6.12 46.47
CA GLU A 161 3.59 -5.55 47.72
C GLU A 161 2.63 -4.52 48.35
N GLU A 162 2.59 -4.60 49.68
CA GLU A 162 1.54 -4.19 50.59
C GLU A 162 1.36 -2.68 50.79
N LYS A 163 0.10 -2.32 51.05
CA LYS A 163 -0.35 -1.03 51.57
C LYS A 163 0.07 -0.82 53.03
N LYS A 164 0.64 0.35 53.35
CA LYS A 164 0.50 0.98 54.68
C LYS A 164 0.04 2.44 54.57
N LYS A 165 -1.17 2.69 55.08
CA LYS A 165 -1.74 4.00 55.51
C LYS A 165 -1.21 4.33 56.93
N PRO A 166 -1.12 5.60 57.37
CA PRO A 166 -2.29 6.39 57.87
C PRO A 166 -2.28 7.88 57.47
N LYS A 167 -3.43 8.51 57.16
CA LYS A 167 -4.31 9.34 58.03
C LYS A 167 -3.58 10.47 58.80
N THR A 168 -3.81 11.73 58.40
CA THR A 168 -4.46 12.81 59.20
C THR A 168 -4.50 14.15 58.43
N ALA A 169 -5.66 14.79 58.41
CA ALA A 169 -5.86 16.25 58.35
C ALA A 169 -6.34 16.70 59.76
N PRO A 170 -6.65 17.97 60.07
CA PRO A 170 -6.58 19.23 59.31
C PRO A 170 -5.95 20.41 60.09
N SER A 171 -5.75 21.57 59.46
CA SER A 171 -6.14 22.89 60.03
C SER A 171 -5.87 24.04 59.04
N GLU A 172 -6.81 24.98 59.07
CA GLU A 172 -6.77 26.32 58.49
C GLU A 172 -5.62 27.15 59.10
N ASP A 173 -5.08 28.11 58.33
CA ASP A 173 -4.97 29.50 58.79
C ASP A 173 -4.56 30.43 57.63
N THR A 174 -5.32 31.51 57.57
CA THR A 174 -5.15 32.78 56.86
C THR A 174 -3.79 33.45 57.10
N GLU A 175 -3.25 34.12 56.07
CA GLU A 175 -2.65 35.46 56.23
C GLU A 175 -2.51 36.19 54.88
N ASP A 176 -3.03 37.42 54.87
CA ASP A 176 -2.89 38.46 53.87
C ASP A 176 -1.45 38.99 53.79
N PHE A 177 -0.96 39.41 52.61
CA PHE A 177 -0.32 40.73 52.50
C PHE A 177 -0.09 41.21 51.05
N GLU A 178 -0.05 42.53 50.95
CA GLU A 178 -0.42 43.38 49.84
C GLU A 178 0.58 43.49 48.68
N MET A 179 -0.01 43.73 47.50
CA MET A 179 0.62 44.05 46.24
C MET A 179 0.74 45.57 46.11
N TYR A 180 1.96 46.12 46.13
CA TYR A 180 2.19 47.53 45.83
C TYR A 180 2.15 47.81 44.33
N THR A 181 1.39 48.84 44.02
CA THR A 181 1.17 49.50 42.74
C THR A 181 2.33 50.44 42.36
N SER A 182 2.54 50.65 41.06
CA SER A 182 2.57 51.99 40.42
C SER A 182 3.34 52.01 39.10
N THR A 183 2.57 52.07 38.02
CA THR A 183 2.64 53.06 36.92
C THR A 183 3.88 53.94 36.72
N ALA A 184 4.40 53.99 35.48
CA ALA A 184 4.53 55.24 34.70
C ALA A 184 4.79 55.00 33.20
N SER A 185 4.00 55.71 32.41
CA SER A 185 4.02 56.00 30.96
C SER A 185 5.24 56.90 30.60
N THR A 186 5.72 57.18 29.37
CA THR A 186 5.05 57.67 28.14
C THR A 186 6.12 58.02 27.07
N THR A 187 5.74 57.99 25.77
CA THR A 187 6.23 58.84 24.62
C THR A 187 7.70 58.75 24.13
N ALA A 188 8.10 58.99 22.87
CA ALA A 188 7.47 59.37 21.59
C ALA A 188 8.44 59.09 20.42
N SER A 189 7.89 59.18 19.21
CA SER A 189 8.44 59.12 17.85
C SER A 189 9.60 60.08 17.50
N ASN A 190 10.48 59.70 16.55
CA ASN A 190 10.62 60.34 15.22
C ASN A 190 11.84 59.87 14.36
N THR A 191 11.52 59.52 13.11
CA THR A 191 12.14 59.85 11.80
C THR A 191 13.66 59.95 11.54
N SER A 192 14.03 59.24 10.45
CA SER A 192 14.80 59.69 9.26
C SER A 192 16.33 59.56 9.18
N THR A 193 16.75 58.75 8.19
CA THR A 193 17.85 58.93 7.20
C THR A 193 19.19 59.57 7.60
N SER A 194 20.30 58.86 7.36
CA SER A 194 21.22 59.14 6.23
C SER A 194 22.55 58.37 6.34
N LYS A 195 23.15 58.15 5.15
CA LYS A 195 24.45 57.54 4.87
C LYS A 195 25.61 58.32 5.52
N SER A 196 26.68 57.65 5.95
CA SER A 196 28.05 57.94 5.47
C SER A 196 29.14 57.07 6.12
N SER A 197 30.12 56.73 5.28
CA SER A 197 31.56 56.57 5.52
C SER A 197 32.08 55.81 6.74
N GLY A 198 32.84 54.75 6.45
CA GLY A 198 33.51 53.94 7.43
C GLY A 198 34.73 54.57 8.09
N LYS A 199 35.18 53.93 9.17
CA LYS A 199 36.58 53.83 9.55
C LYS A 199 36.79 52.63 10.48
N ARG A 200 37.84 51.89 10.17
CA ARG A 200 38.41 50.76 10.89
C ARG A 200 38.39 50.94 12.42
N ARG A 201 38.02 49.87 13.13
CA ARG A 201 38.57 49.59 14.46
C ARG A 201 38.74 48.09 14.64
N MET A 202 39.99 47.70 14.88
CA MET A 202 40.45 46.38 15.27
C MET A 202 40.06 46.06 16.71
N ASP A 203 40.04 44.75 16.98
CA ASP A 203 40.12 44.06 18.26
C ASP A 203 38.90 44.06 19.18
N ASN A 204 38.15 42.96 19.11
CA ASN A 204 37.93 42.10 20.28
C ASN A 204 37.56 40.70 19.82
N THR A 205 38.55 39.80 19.86
CA THR A 205 38.42 38.36 19.67
C THR A 205 37.71 37.75 20.88
N SER A 206 36.38 37.81 20.86
CA SER A 206 35.54 36.95 21.67
C SER A 206 35.69 35.52 21.15
N LYS A 207 36.34 34.65 21.92
CA LYS A 207 36.32 33.20 21.75
C LYS A 207 34.87 32.73 21.75
N VAL A 208 34.31 32.59 20.55
CA VAL A 208 33.11 31.80 20.33
C VAL A 208 33.57 30.36 20.51
N HIS A 209 33.01 29.70 21.52
CA HIS A 209 33.03 28.24 21.59
C HIS A 209 32.52 27.74 20.24
N GLU A 210 33.41 27.15 19.45
CA GLU A 210 33.05 26.18 18.42
C GLU A 210 32.38 25.03 19.16
N GLU A 211 31.09 25.20 19.47
CA GLU A 211 30.18 24.07 19.48
C GLU A 211 30.38 23.43 18.11
N GLU A 212 30.96 22.24 18.12
CA GLU A 212 30.91 21.31 17.01
C GLU A 212 29.45 21.20 16.61
N ILE A 213 29.06 22.01 15.62
CA ILE A 213 27.88 21.80 14.81
C ILE A 213 28.18 20.48 14.12
N ASN A 214 27.83 19.39 14.79
CA ASN A 214 27.67 18.08 14.19
C ASN A 214 27.02 18.35 12.83
N PRO A 215 27.66 17.97 11.71
CA PRO A 215 27.13 18.26 10.40
C PRO A 215 25.72 17.73 10.41
N THR A 216 24.77 18.66 10.40
CA THR A 216 23.36 18.38 10.37
C THR A 216 23.20 17.46 9.17
N TYR A 217 22.98 16.18 9.41
CA TYR A 217 22.41 15.29 8.42
C TYR A 217 20.97 15.76 8.20
N SER A 218 20.80 16.98 7.66
CA SER A 218 19.72 17.24 6.74
C SER A 218 19.98 16.25 5.62
N ILE A 219 19.18 15.20 5.58
CA ILE A 219 19.12 14.26 4.46
C ILE A 219 19.26 15.11 3.19
N PRO A 220 20.32 14.96 2.38
CA PRO A 220 20.42 15.63 1.09
C PRO A 220 19.31 15.03 0.23
N THR A 221 18.13 15.57 0.38
CA THR A 221 17.03 15.28 -0.51
C THR A 221 17.36 15.96 -1.83
N HIS A 222 18.11 15.28 -2.68
CA HIS A 222 18.39 15.68 -4.08
C HIS A 222 17.10 15.82 -4.93
N TRP A 223 15.94 15.69 -4.29
CA TRP A 223 14.63 16.10 -4.74
C TRP A 223 14.55 17.55 -5.27
N GLU A 224 15.46 18.46 -4.92
CA GLU A 224 15.45 19.81 -5.50
C GLU A 224 15.58 19.84 -7.03
N ASP A 225 16.18 18.80 -7.62
CA ASP A 225 16.36 18.68 -9.07
C ASP A 225 15.09 18.21 -9.82
N LEU A 226 14.06 17.76 -9.08
CA LEU A 226 12.77 17.42 -9.69
C LEU A 226 12.00 18.67 -10.09
N TYR A 227 11.38 18.60 -11.27
CA TYR A 227 10.38 19.57 -11.66
C TYR A 227 9.06 19.28 -10.95
N TYR A 228 8.74 20.12 -9.96
CA TYR A 228 7.46 20.07 -9.26
C TYR A 228 6.37 20.78 -10.04
N LYS A 229 5.26 20.08 -10.23
CA LYS A 229 4.01 20.67 -10.67
C LYS A 229 3.31 21.32 -9.47
N ASP A 230 2.55 22.38 -9.77
CA ASP A 230 1.63 22.95 -8.79
C ASP A 230 0.53 21.94 -8.44
N VAL A 231 0.14 21.93 -7.17
CA VAL A 231 -1.00 21.15 -6.69
C VAL A 231 -2.26 22.00 -6.87
N GLU A 232 -3.23 21.47 -7.62
CA GLU A 232 -4.50 22.17 -7.87
C GLU A 232 -5.31 22.27 -6.58
N ALA A 233 -5.82 23.47 -6.28
CA ALA A 233 -6.74 23.71 -5.17
C ALA A 233 -8.17 23.85 -5.69
N ILE A 234 -9.08 23.02 -5.17
CA ILE A 234 -10.46 22.92 -5.60
C ILE A 234 -11.36 23.34 -4.44
N ASN A 235 -12.11 24.42 -4.65
CA ASN A 235 -13.17 24.79 -3.74
C ASN A 235 -14.40 23.92 -3.99
N ILE A 236 -14.92 23.25 -2.95
CA ILE A 236 -16.06 22.33 -3.09
C ILE A 236 -17.37 22.98 -3.53
N HIS A 237 -17.47 24.30 -3.43
CA HIS A 237 -18.65 25.05 -3.86
C HIS A 237 -18.58 25.48 -5.33
N THR A 238 -17.44 25.28 -6.00
CA THR A 238 -17.30 25.60 -7.42
C THR A 238 -18.11 24.60 -8.26
N PRO A 239 -18.93 25.06 -9.23
CA PRO A 239 -19.61 24.17 -10.17
C PRO A 239 -18.62 23.25 -10.88
N GLY A 240 -18.91 21.95 -10.93
CA GLY A 240 -18.00 20.97 -11.54
C GLY A 240 -16.90 20.44 -10.62
N ALA A 241 -16.86 20.84 -9.33
CA ALA A 241 -15.80 20.42 -8.40
C ALA A 241 -15.75 18.89 -8.22
N MET A 242 -16.90 18.21 -8.16
CA MET A 242 -16.96 16.77 -7.97
C MET A 242 -16.40 16.01 -9.18
N GLU A 243 -16.76 16.43 -10.39
CA GLU A 243 -16.27 15.87 -11.65
C GLU A 243 -14.76 16.08 -11.78
N ARG A 244 -14.26 17.27 -11.40
CA ARG A 244 -12.84 17.56 -11.40
C ARG A 244 -12.07 16.71 -10.39
N ILE A 245 -12.59 16.59 -9.16
CA ILE A 245 -12.01 15.75 -8.11
C ILE A 245 -11.93 14.30 -8.57
N ASN A 246 -13.03 13.73 -9.09
CA ASN A 246 -13.03 12.36 -9.59
C ASN A 246 -12.04 12.14 -10.75
N ALA A 247 -11.94 13.11 -11.68
CA ALA A 247 -10.97 13.05 -12.76
C ALA A 247 -9.52 13.01 -12.23
N LEU A 248 -9.18 13.83 -11.22
CA LEU A 248 -7.85 13.84 -10.62
C LEU A 248 -7.55 12.56 -9.85
N ARG A 249 -8.53 12.02 -9.10
CA ARG A 249 -8.42 10.73 -8.40
C ARG A 249 -8.14 9.58 -9.37
N LEU A 250 -8.93 9.47 -10.44
CA LEU A 250 -8.71 8.48 -11.50
C LEU A 250 -7.36 8.64 -12.20
N ALA A 251 -6.89 9.88 -12.33
CA ALA A 251 -5.58 10.20 -12.91
C ALA A 251 -4.41 10.06 -11.92
N GLY A 252 -4.63 9.63 -10.67
CA GLY A 252 -3.59 9.48 -9.66
C GLY A 252 -2.91 10.80 -9.26
N THR A 253 -3.58 11.93 -9.51
CA THR A 253 -3.03 13.27 -9.29
C THR A 253 -3.46 13.79 -7.92
N PRO A 254 -2.54 14.21 -7.03
CA PRO A 254 -2.89 14.83 -5.76
C PRO A 254 -3.46 16.23 -5.95
N PHE A 255 -4.36 16.65 -5.05
CA PHE A 255 -5.01 17.95 -5.08
C PHE A 255 -5.36 18.45 -3.67
N LEU A 256 -5.57 19.76 -3.53
CA LEU A 256 -6.10 20.37 -2.32
C LEU A 256 -7.61 20.56 -2.44
N ILE A 257 -8.30 20.33 -1.34
CA ILE A 257 -9.72 20.63 -1.20
C ILE A 257 -9.91 21.78 -0.21
N GLU A 258 -10.74 22.74 -0.59
CA GLU A 258 -11.04 23.96 0.17
C GLU A 258 -12.55 24.20 0.25
N GLY A 259 -12.97 25.07 1.18
CA GLY A 259 -14.38 25.46 1.34
C GLY A 259 -15.16 24.61 2.35
N HIS A 260 -14.58 23.51 2.84
CA HIS A 260 -15.18 22.75 3.93
C HIS A 260 -15.22 23.53 5.24
N LYS A 261 -16.33 23.43 5.97
CA LYS A 261 -16.50 24.01 7.30
C LYS A 261 -16.95 22.94 8.27
N ASN A 262 -16.50 23.05 9.51
CA ASN A 262 -16.94 22.19 10.64
C ASN A 262 -16.74 20.67 10.42
N TRP A 263 -15.88 20.25 9.50
CA TRP A 263 -15.70 18.82 9.22
C TRP A 263 -14.95 18.08 10.34
N MET A 264 -14.15 18.78 11.15
CA MET A 264 -13.44 18.26 12.33
C MET A 264 -14.06 18.81 13.63
N LYS A 265 -15.32 18.45 13.95
CA LYS A 265 -16.00 19.02 15.13
C LYS A 265 -15.32 18.65 16.45
N PHE A 266 -14.52 17.58 16.46
CA PHE A 266 -13.75 17.17 17.64
C PHE A 266 -12.67 18.20 18.05
N THR A 267 -12.23 19.09 17.15
CA THR A 267 -11.23 20.13 17.48
C THR A 267 -11.83 21.39 18.10
N ASN A 268 -13.15 21.43 18.31
CA ASN A 268 -13.83 22.60 18.86
C ASN A 268 -13.26 22.97 20.24
N GLY A 269 -12.73 24.18 20.37
CA GLY A 269 -12.11 24.69 21.59
C GLY A 269 -10.63 24.32 21.78
N TRP A 270 -10.00 23.59 20.84
CA TRP A 270 -8.56 23.28 20.92
C TRP A 270 -7.68 24.46 20.49
N LEU A 271 -8.21 25.41 19.73
CA LEU A 271 -7.44 26.54 19.21
C LEU A 271 -7.81 27.81 19.98
N ARG A 272 -6.77 28.50 20.45
CA ARG A 272 -6.89 29.85 21.01
C ARG A 272 -7.15 30.88 19.90
N PRO A 273 -7.63 32.09 20.22
CA PRO A 273 -7.88 33.14 19.21
C PRO A 273 -6.64 33.53 18.38
N ASN A 274 -5.44 33.32 18.91
CA ASN A 274 -4.17 33.56 18.21
C ASN A 274 -3.73 32.38 17.31
N GLY A 275 -4.55 31.34 17.14
CA GLY A 275 -4.25 30.16 16.33
C GLY A 275 -3.31 29.14 16.98
N THR A 276 -2.94 29.32 18.26
CA THR A 276 -2.12 28.35 19.01
C THR A 276 -2.96 27.27 19.68
N LEU A 277 -2.34 26.12 19.96
CA LEU A 277 -2.99 25.01 20.65
C LEU A 277 -3.27 25.38 22.13
N ASP A 278 -4.52 25.24 22.55
CA ASP A 278 -4.89 25.12 23.96
C ASP A 278 -4.61 23.69 24.41
N THR A 279 -3.44 23.48 24.99
CA THR A 279 -3.00 22.16 25.46
C THR A 279 -3.89 21.61 26.57
N SER A 280 -4.51 22.47 27.39
CA SER A 280 -5.43 22.03 28.44
C SER A 280 -6.75 21.52 27.85
N ALA A 281 -7.27 22.19 26.83
CA ALA A 281 -8.45 21.73 26.10
C ALA A 281 -8.17 20.44 25.32
N PHE A 282 -7.04 20.37 24.62
CA PHE A 282 -6.62 19.19 23.86
C PHE A 282 -6.41 17.94 24.72
N LEU A 283 -5.77 18.09 25.89
CA LEU A 283 -5.45 16.96 26.78
C LEU A 283 -6.63 16.48 27.64
N ARG A 284 -7.76 17.21 27.63
CA ARG A 284 -8.89 16.95 28.53
C ARG A 284 -9.46 15.55 28.32
N GLY A 285 -9.29 14.69 29.33
CA GLY A 285 -9.80 13.31 29.33
C GLY A 285 -8.95 12.28 28.58
N ILE A 286 -7.86 12.69 27.92
CA ILE A 286 -6.96 11.81 27.14
C ILE A 286 -5.47 11.98 27.45
N HIS A 287 -5.11 12.78 28.46
CA HIS A 287 -3.71 13.04 28.84
C HIS A 287 -2.87 11.80 29.17
N ASP A 288 -3.49 10.70 29.61
CA ASP A 288 -2.81 9.46 29.99
C ASP A 288 -2.83 8.39 28.88
N VAL A 289 -3.49 8.67 27.75
CA VAL A 289 -3.47 7.77 26.58
C VAL A 289 -2.04 7.64 26.07
N LYS A 290 -1.60 6.41 25.85
CA LYS A 290 -0.30 6.12 25.22
C LYS A 290 -0.39 6.44 23.73
N VAL A 291 0.54 7.26 23.25
CA VAL A 291 0.63 7.63 21.84
C VAL A 291 1.96 7.17 21.24
N PRO A 292 1.96 6.67 20.00
CA PRO A 292 3.16 6.29 19.28
C PRO A 292 4.02 7.52 18.97
N VAL A 293 5.31 7.41 19.23
CA VAL A 293 6.28 8.44 18.87
C VAL A 293 7.47 7.80 18.14
N ILE A 294 8.04 8.56 17.21
CA ILE A 294 9.25 8.17 16.49
C ILE A 294 10.36 9.19 16.75
N GLU A 295 11.59 8.71 16.80
CA GLU A 295 12.78 9.56 16.91
C GLU A 295 13.18 10.12 15.55
N LYS A 296 13.95 11.19 15.53
CA LYS A 296 14.42 11.85 14.29
C LYS A 296 15.10 10.89 13.29
N ASN A 297 15.82 9.88 13.79
CA ASN A 297 16.58 8.92 12.97
C ASN A 297 15.97 7.51 13.01
N TYR A 298 14.65 7.41 12.95
CA TYR A 298 13.94 6.13 13.01
C TYR A 298 14.31 5.17 11.87
N GLU A 299 14.15 3.87 12.13
CA GLU A 299 14.27 2.80 11.14
C GLU A 299 12.94 2.59 10.42
N GLU A 300 12.96 2.46 9.10
CA GLU A 300 11.72 2.39 8.30
C GLU A 300 10.92 1.11 8.49
N PHE A 301 11.58 -0.01 8.77
CA PHE A 301 10.89 -1.29 8.90
C PHE A 301 10.05 -1.36 10.18
N ASN A 302 10.50 -0.67 11.23
CA ASN A 302 9.80 -0.59 12.50
C ASN A 302 9.98 0.80 13.12
N PRO A 303 9.26 1.82 12.60
CA PRO A 303 9.51 3.21 12.96
C PRO A 303 9.10 3.52 14.40
N ILE A 304 8.05 2.86 14.90
CA ILE A 304 7.48 3.10 16.23
C ILE A 304 8.14 2.13 17.23
N LYS A 305 9.22 2.60 17.87
CA LYS A 305 9.94 1.84 18.90
C LYS A 305 9.44 2.12 20.32
N THR A 306 8.70 3.21 20.53
CA THR A 306 8.26 3.62 21.87
C THR A 306 6.92 4.35 21.86
N HIS A 307 6.28 4.37 23.03
CA HIS A 307 5.02 5.05 23.28
C HIS A 307 5.16 5.93 24.50
N LEU A 308 4.60 7.14 24.44
CA LEU A 308 4.59 8.09 25.55
C LEU A 308 3.15 8.40 25.98
N PRO A 309 2.87 8.68 27.26
CA PRO A 309 1.60 9.31 27.63
C PRO A 309 1.44 10.65 26.90
N LEU A 310 0.27 10.91 26.32
CA LEU A 310 0.02 12.10 25.50
C LEU A 310 0.35 13.40 26.24
N GLY A 311 -0.06 13.51 27.51
CA GLY A 311 0.22 14.66 28.35
C GLY A 311 1.71 14.84 28.64
N TYR A 312 2.46 13.74 28.76
CA TYR A 312 3.92 13.79 28.89
C TYR A 312 4.56 14.30 27.60
N TYR A 313 4.14 13.76 26.44
CA TYR A 313 4.62 14.20 25.13
C TYR A 313 4.39 15.71 24.92
N VAL A 314 3.17 16.18 25.16
CA VAL A 314 2.80 17.58 24.97
C VAL A 314 3.61 18.50 25.89
N LYS A 315 3.73 18.20 27.18
CA LYS A 315 4.46 19.06 28.13
C LYS A 315 5.97 19.08 27.93
N ASN A 316 6.57 17.96 27.51
CA ASN A 316 8.02 17.83 27.46
C ASN A 316 8.63 18.04 26.08
N TYR A 317 7.87 17.82 25.01
CA TYR A 317 8.36 17.97 23.65
C TYR A 317 7.67 19.10 22.90
N TRP A 318 6.34 19.07 22.85
CA TRP A 318 5.59 20.09 22.14
C TRP A 318 5.75 21.48 22.77
N GLU A 319 5.38 21.68 24.03
CA GLU A 319 5.42 23.00 24.67
C GLU A 319 6.85 23.55 24.80
N LYS A 320 7.85 22.66 24.83
CA LYS A 320 9.29 23.02 24.91
C LYS A 320 9.95 23.23 23.56
N GLY A 321 9.23 23.12 22.44
CA GLY A 321 9.79 23.33 21.10
C GLY A 321 10.82 22.27 20.67
N LYS A 322 10.78 21.07 21.26
CA LYS A 322 11.75 20.00 21.01
C LYS A 322 11.34 19.09 19.86
N PRO A 323 12.18 18.91 18.81
CA PRO A 323 11.88 18.05 17.68
C PRO A 323 12.39 16.61 17.83
N ASP A 324 12.89 16.23 19.02
CA ASP A 324 13.47 14.90 19.28
C ASP A 324 12.49 13.76 18.99
N TYR A 325 11.21 13.99 19.26
CA TYR A 325 10.13 13.05 18.99
C TYR A 325 9.07 13.66 18.08
N TYR A 326 8.54 12.81 17.20
CA TYR A 326 7.38 13.08 16.37
C TYR A 326 6.27 12.08 16.73
N MET A 327 5.13 12.56 17.20
CA MET A 327 3.95 11.71 17.40
C MET A 327 3.40 11.30 16.03
N HIS A 328 3.50 10.01 15.72
CA HIS A 328 3.32 9.48 14.37
C HIS A 328 2.24 8.41 14.35
N GLN A 329 1.24 8.54 13.48
CA GLN A 329 0.16 7.56 13.32
C GLN A 329 -0.57 7.19 14.64
N TRP A 330 -0.94 8.18 15.47
CA TRP A 330 -1.80 7.87 16.61
C TRP A 330 -3.23 7.56 16.14
N GLN A 331 -3.57 6.27 16.07
CA GLN A 331 -4.90 5.76 15.70
C GLN A 331 -5.88 5.86 16.89
N PHE A 332 -6.72 6.88 16.88
CA PHE A 332 -7.59 7.17 18.03
C PHE A 332 -8.91 6.40 18.08
N PRO A 333 -9.55 5.95 16.98
CA PRO A 333 -10.83 5.23 17.08
C PRO A 333 -10.73 3.91 17.84
N LEU A 334 -9.55 3.27 17.81
CA LEU A 334 -9.30 2.02 18.51
C LEU A 334 -8.84 2.22 19.97
N THR A 335 -8.71 3.48 20.42
CA THR A 335 -8.38 3.81 21.80
C THR A 335 -9.67 4.10 22.57
N PRO A 336 -10.14 3.26 23.52
CA PRO A 336 -11.46 3.40 24.13
C PRO A 336 -11.74 4.77 24.76
N LYS A 337 -10.73 5.42 25.38
CA LYS A 337 -10.86 6.77 25.94
C LYS A 337 -10.98 7.83 24.84
N ALA A 338 -10.15 7.74 23.81
CA ALA A 338 -10.12 8.71 22.73
C ALA A 338 -11.35 8.57 21.82
N ALA A 339 -11.77 7.33 21.52
CA ALA A 339 -12.97 7.03 20.75
C ALA A 339 -14.21 7.73 21.31
N LYS A 340 -14.45 7.61 22.62
CA LYS A 340 -15.58 8.29 23.29
C LYS A 340 -15.57 9.81 23.12
N LEU A 341 -14.39 10.42 23.01
CA LEU A 341 -14.25 11.87 22.89
C LEU A 341 -14.19 12.37 21.45
N LEU A 342 -13.76 11.54 20.50
CA LEU A 342 -13.36 11.99 19.17
C LEU A 342 -14.18 11.36 18.03
N CYS A 343 -14.65 10.13 18.20
CA CYS A 343 -15.40 9.43 17.15
C CYS A 343 -16.77 10.06 16.88
N TYR A 344 -17.27 9.86 15.65
CA TYR A 344 -18.56 10.37 15.16
C TYR A 344 -18.69 11.91 15.20
N LYS A 345 -17.55 12.61 15.29
CA LYS A 345 -17.45 14.08 15.25
C LYS A 345 -16.83 14.58 13.94
N CYS A 346 -16.55 13.67 13.03
CA CYS A 346 -16.11 13.95 11.67
C CYS A 346 -17.29 13.81 10.72
N GLU A 347 -17.45 14.75 9.80
CA GLU A 347 -18.39 14.59 8.69
C GLU A 347 -17.65 14.03 7.47
N GLU A 348 -18.31 13.17 6.68
CA GLU A 348 -17.77 12.76 5.38
C GLU A 348 -17.65 13.96 4.45
N LEU A 349 -16.58 13.99 3.65
CA LEU A 349 -16.41 15.05 2.66
C LEU A 349 -17.42 14.83 1.53
N PRO A 350 -18.37 15.75 1.30
CA PRO A 350 -19.46 15.54 0.35
C PRO A 350 -19.02 15.68 -1.11
N VAL A 351 -17.73 15.65 -1.40
CA VAL A 351 -17.17 15.62 -2.76
C VAL A 351 -16.48 14.28 -3.06
N LEU A 352 -16.36 13.41 -2.06
CA LEU A 352 -15.86 12.04 -2.19
C LEU A 352 -17.03 11.05 -2.26
N GLY A 353 -16.75 9.80 -2.65
CA GLY A 353 -17.74 8.73 -2.66
C GLY A 353 -18.10 8.21 -1.27
N ASP A 354 -18.95 7.18 -1.22
CA ASP A 354 -19.33 6.51 0.02
C ASP A 354 -18.09 5.81 0.62
N ASN A 355 -17.67 6.21 1.81
CA ASN A 355 -16.46 5.68 2.42
C ASN A 355 -16.73 4.29 3.02
N LEU A 356 -16.23 3.26 2.36
CA LEU A 356 -16.44 1.86 2.71
C LEU A 356 -15.83 1.49 4.08
N LEU A 357 -14.84 2.24 4.55
CA LEU A 357 -14.23 2.02 5.87
C LEU A 357 -15.21 2.28 7.04
N LEU A 358 -16.31 2.99 6.81
CA LEU A 358 -17.36 3.21 7.81
C LEU A 358 -18.09 1.91 8.19
N TYR A 359 -18.04 0.89 7.33
CA TYR A 359 -18.74 -0.38 7.52
C TYR A 359 -17.82 -1.48 8.07
N TRP A 360 -16.55 -1.19 8.34
CA TRP A 360 -15.56 -2.23 8.64
C TRP A 360 -15.71 -2.81 10.05
N LEU A 361 -15.34 -2.08 11.09
CA LEU A 361 -15.23 -2.62 12.46
C LEU A 361 -16.46 -2.30 13.29
N ASP A 362 -17.12 -3.33 13.82
CA ASP A 362 -18.31 -3.19 14.66
C ASP A 362 -18.11 -2.24 15.86
N ALA A 363 -16.91 -2.24 16.46
CA ALA A 363 -16.58 -1.39 17.59
C ALA A 363 -16.69 0.11 17.29
N VAL A 364 -16.54 0.50 16.03
CA VAL A 364 -16.59 1.89 15.55
C VAL A 364 -17.44 2.04 14.28
N ARG A 365 -18.42 1.15 14.08
CA ARG A 365 -19.25 1.14 12.87
C ARG A 365 -20.00 2.46 12.72
N GLY A 366 -19.97 3.03 11.53
CA GLY A 366 -20.44 4.39 11.25
C GLY A 366 -19.35 5.47 11.44
N ASP A 367 -18.15 5.08 11.86
CA ASP A 367 -16.96 5.92 11.87
C ASP A 367 -15.78 5.17 11.21
N ASN A 368 -14.75 5.92 10.83
CA ASN A 368 -13.63 5.34 10.10
C ASN A 368 -12.55 4.85 11.07
N PRO A 369 -12.19 3.55 11.12
CA PRO A 369 -11.19 3.07 12.06
C PRO A 369 -9.77 3.58 11.74
N LEU A 370 -9.50 3.98 10.49
CA LEU A 370 -8.21 4.41 9.98
C LEU A 370 -8.08 5.95 10.01
N GLN A 371 -8.25 6.50 11.20
CA GLN A 371 -8.13 7.93 11.52
C GLN A 371 -6.95 8.17 12.46
N TYR A 372 -6.10 9.14 12.12
CA TYR A 372 -4.80 9.33 12.76
C TYR A 372 -4.52 10.79 13.11
N PHE A 373 -3.85 11.00 14.25
CA PHE A 373 -3.16 12.25 14.51
C PHE A 373 -1.66 12.13 14.29
N PHE A 374 -1.11 13.22 13.77
CA PHE A 374 0.32 13.47 13.70
C PHE A 374 0.61 14.81 14.35
N MET A 375 1.60 14.85 15.22
CA MET A 375 1.93 16.06 15.98
C MET A 375 3.43 16.16 16.17
N GLY A 376 4.04 17.25 15.75
CA GLY A 376 5.49 17.42 15.86
C GLY A 376 5.94 18.87 15.76
N GLN A 377 7.10 19.15 16.35
CA GLN A 377 7.73 20.45 16.24
C GLN A 377 8.26 20.70 14.83
N ARG A 378 8.66 21.96 14.55
CA ARG A 378 9.29 22.32 13.28
C ARG A 378 10.46 21.36 12.97
N SER A 379 10.58 20.99 11.70
CA SER A 379 11.61 20.08 11.17
C SER A 379 11.48 18.61 11.57
N THR A 380 10.38 18.22 12.23
CA THR A 380 10.00 16.80 12.27
C THR A 380 9.55 16.36 10.88
N THR A 381 9.99 15.17 10.45
CA THR A 381 9.77 14.67 9.09
C THR A 381 9.31 13.21 9.10
N SER A 382 8.55 12.84 8.06
CA SER A 382 8.40 11.45 7.63
C SER A 382 9.11 11.30 6.28
N ARG A 383 9.84 10.20 6.13
CA ARG A 383 10.56 9.89 4.91
C ARG A 383 9.60 9.58 3.75
N MET A 384 10.12 9.57 2.53
CA MET A 384 9.36 9.21 1.34
C MET A 384 8.91 7.75 1.45
N HIS A 385 7.62 7.51 1.41
CA HIS A 385 7.04 6.16 1.49
C HIS A 385 5.72 6.11 0.73
N GLN A 386 5.23 4.89 0.52
CA GLN A 386 3.90 4.63 0.01
C GLN A 386 3.05 4.09 1.16
N ASP A 387 1.82 4.60 1.30
CA ASP A 387 0.87 3.99 2.23
C ASP A 387 0.39 2.64 1.68
N PRO A 388 0.35 1.60 2.53
CA PRO A 388 -0.04 0.26 2.08
C PRO A 388 -1.57 0.11 2.07
N GLY A 389 -2.08 -0.96 1.47
CA GLY A 389 -3.49 -1.32 1.53
C GLY A 389 -4.37 -0.81 0.38
N GLY A 390 -3.79 -0.12 -0.61
CA GLY A 390 -4.54 0.42 -1.74
C GLY A 390 -5.55 1.50 -1.32
N LEU A 391 -5.24 2.23 -0.26
CA LEU A 391 -6.08 3.27 0.33
C LEU A 391 -5.73 4.66 -0.23
N ASP A 392 -6.74 5.50 -0.43
CA ASP A 392 -6.54 6.95 -0.57
C ASP A 392 -6.31 7.55 0.81
N ILE A 393 -5.60 8.69 0.92
CA ILE A 393 -5.38 9.38 2.20
C ILE A 393 -5.65 10.87 2.08
N THR A 394 -6.20 11.43 3.17
CA THR A 394 -6.37 12.87 3.37
C THR A 394 -5.45 13.38 4.46
N ILE A 395 -4.86 14.56 4.25
CA ILE A 395 -3.99 15.26 5.21
C ILE A 395 -4.58 16.65 5.47
N ALA A 396 -5.00 16.89 6.70
CA ALA A 396 -5.60 18.16 7.13
C ALA A 396 -4.88 18.72 8.37
N PRO A 397 -3.98 19.70 8.20
CA PRO A 397 -3.43 20.45 9.33
C PRO A 397 -4.56 21.13 10.14
N ILE A 398 -4.63 20.82 11.43
CA ILE A 398 -5.50 21.53 12.39
C ILE A 398 -4.85 22.86 12.73
N LEU A 399 -3.53 22.85 12.92
CA LEU A 399 -2.69 24.03 13.08
C LEU A 399 -1.30 23.78 12.48
N GLY A 400 -0.61 24.87 12.18
CA GLY A 400 0.72 24.83 11.57
C GLY A 400 0.69 24.47 10.09
N THR A 401 1.87 24.35 9.49
CA THR A 401 2.04 24.10 8.06
C THR A 401 2.82 22.82 7.85
N LYS A 402 2.30 21.94 7.00
CA LYS A 402 2.96 20.69 6.61
C LYS A 402 3.32 20.75 5.13
N ARG A 403 4.60 20.60 4.81
CA ARG A 403 5.08 20.43 3.45
C ARG A 403 4.99 18.96 3.08
N VAL A 404 4.39 18.67 1.93
CA VAL A 404 4.29 17.32 1.39
C VAL A 404 4.94 17.31 0.02
N THR A 405 5.94 16.45 -0.15
CA THR A 405 6.56 16.16 -1.45
C THR A 405 6.01 14.82 -1.92
N MET A 406 5.52 14.76 -3.16
CA MET A 406 4.76 13.63 -3.69
C MET A 406 5.28 13.22 -5.06
N LEU A 407 5.27 11.91 -5.33
CA LEU A 407 5.45 11.33 -6.65
C LEU A 407 4.18 10.58 -7.05
N HIS A 408 3.87 10.61 -8.35
CA HIS A 408 2.74 9.86 -8.90
C HIS A 408 2.84 8.37 -8.54
N ARG A 409 1.68 7.71 -8.36
CA ARG A 409 1.61 6.27 -8.05
C ARG A 409 2.31 5.34 -9.04
N ASP A 410 2.56 5.80 -10.26
CA ASP A 410 3.40 5.05 -11.20
C ASP A 410 4.87 4.91 -10.74
N ALA A 411 5.31 5.69 -9.74
CA ALA A 411 6.61 5.51 -9.10
C ALA A 411 6.76 4.12 -8.46
N ALA A 412 5.68 3.53 -7.94
CA ALA A 412 5.69 2.18 -7.38
C ALA A 412 6.06 1.10 -8.40
N LYS A 413 5.74 1.34 -9.68
CA LYS A 413 6.12 0.43 -10.79
C LYS A 413 7.63 0.48 -11.06
N LEU A 414 8.32 1.55 -10.67
CA LEU A 414 9.77 1.65 -10.80
C LEU A 414 10.48 1.06 -9.59
N ASP A 415 9.89 1.19 -8.39
CA ASP A 415 10.36 0.55 -7.15
C ASP A 415 10.42 -0.97 -7.29
N SER A 416 9.35 -1.55 -7.84
CA SER A 416 9.21 -3.00 -8.02
C SER A 416 10.13 -3.60 -9.10
N VAL A 417 10.73 -2.78 -9.97
CA VAL A 417 11.55 -3.24 -11.11
C VAL A 417 13.04 -2.96 -10.91
N HIS A 418 13.40 -2.05 -10.01
CA HIS A 418 14.79 -1.65 -9.81
C HIS A 418 15.16 -1.69 -8.32
N GLU A 419 15.84 -2.76 -7.90
CA GLU A 419 16.39 -2.95 -6.54
C GLU A 419 17.29 -1.79 -6.07
N THR A 420 17.76 -0.96 -7.00
CA THR A 420 18.64 0.19 -6.73
C THR A 420 17.89 1.51 -6.54
N VAL A 421 16.57 1.57 -6.71
CA VAL A 421 15.80 2.80 -6.54
C VAL A 421 15.63 3.05 -5.05
N ASN A 422 16.44 3.96 -4.53
CA ASN A 422 16.26 4.48 -3.18
C ASN A 422 15.58 5.85 -3.28
N PHE A 423 14.27 5.89 -3.02
CA PHE A 423 13.56 7.17 -2.96
C PHE A 423 14.04 8.07 -1.80
N HIS A 424 14.86 7.60 -0.87
CA HIS A 424 15.48 8.48 0.13
C HIS A 424 16.69 9.26 -0.42
N ASP A 425 17.29 8.77 -1.51
CA ASP A 425 18.45 9.35 -2.18
C ASP A 425 18.21 9.39 -3.70
N VAL A 426 17.33 10.30 -4.12
CA VAL A 426 16.99 10.43 -5.54
C VAL A 426 18.13 11.06 -6.33
N ASP A 427 18.92 10.18 -6.94
CA ASP A 427 19.96 10.54 -7.87
C ASP A 427 19.45 10.36 -9.31
N LEU A 428 19.06 11.47 -9.95
CA LEU A 428 18.61 11.50 -11.35
C LEU A 428 19.70 11.07 -12.33
N ASN A 429 20.98 11.05 -11.92
CA ASN A 429 22.06 10.53 -12.76
C ASN A 429 22.12 9.00 -12.71
N LYS A 430 21.81 8.39 -11.55
CA LYS A 430 21.71 6.93 -11.41
C LYS A 430 20.42 6.40 -12.00
N ILE A 431 19.29 7.11 -11.78
CA ILE A 431 17.97 6.69 -12.25
C ILE A 431 17.29 7.84 -13.01
N PRO A 432 17.69 8.08 -14.28
CA PRO A 432 17.11 9.12 -15.12
C PRO A 432 15.58 9.05 -15.28
N LEU A 433 15.01 7.85 -15.17
CA LEU A 433 13.57 7.62 -15.31
C LEU A 433 12.73 8.39 -14.28
N LEU A 434 13.30 8.65 -13.09
CA LEU A 434 12.63 9.43 -12.03
C LEU A 434 12.28 10.86 -12.50
N ALA A 435 13.02 11.43 -13.45
CA ALA A 435 12.74 12.76 -13.99
C ALA A 435 11.41 12.84 -14.78
N PHE A 436 10.87 11.70 -15.23
CA PHE A 436 9.62 11.64 -16.00
C PHE A 436 8.38 11.46 -15.12
N ILE A 437 8.56 10.89 -13.93
CA ILE A 437 7.48 10.73 -12.97
C ILE A 437 6.94 12.12 -12.63
N PRO A 438 5.62 12.36 -12.73
CA PRO A 438 5.03 13.57 -12.20
C PRO A 438 5.34 13.70 -10.70
N ALA A 439 5.89 14.84 -10.30
CA ALA A 439 6.19 15.17 -8.92
C ALA A 439 5.45 16.45 -8.52
N TRP A 440 5.08 16.54 -7.25
CA TRP A 440 4.40 17.69 -6.66
C TRP A 440 5.02 18.05 -5.32
N ARG A 441 4.93 19.32 -4.95
CA ARG A 441 5.30 19.80 -3.63
C ARG A 441 4.31 20.87 -3.20
N VAL A 442 3.77 20.74 -2.00
CA VAL A 442 2.77 21.68 -1.49
C VAL A 442 2.92 21.90 0.01
N ASP A 443 2.72 23.15 0.43
CA ASP A 443 2.63 23.55 1.83
C ASP A 443 1.16 23.61 2.23
N VAL A 444 0.68 22.56 2.88
CA VAL A 444 -0.71 22.44 3.33
C VAL A 444 -0.89 23.24 4.62
N LYS A 445 -1.92 24.09 4.64
CA LYS A 445 -2.24 24.99 5.77
C LYS A 445 -3.60 24.67 6.38
N PRO A 446 -3.93 25.19 7.58
CA PRO A 446 -5.25 25.00 8.17
C PRO A 446 -6.35 25.56 7.27
N GLY A 447 -7.44 24.81 7.13
CA GLY A 447 -8.52 25.10 6.18
C GLY A 447 -8.36 24.43 4.81
N GLN A 448 -7.21 23.81 4.54
CA GLN A 448 -6.97 23.00 3.34
C GLN A 448 -6.90 21.51 3.71
N ILE A 449 -7.36 20.66 2.81
CA ILE A 449 -7.24 19.20 2.91
C ILE A 449 -6.46 18.73 1.68
N LEU A 450 -5.26 18.20 1.88
CA LEU A 450 -4.56 17.51 0.80
C LEU A 450 -5.14 16.12 0.62
N TYR A 451 -5.53 15.79 -0.61
CA TYR A 451 -5.97 14.48 -1.03
C TYR A 451 -4.87 13.80 -1.84
N MET A 452 -4.50 12.58 -1.47
CA MET A 452 -3.52 11.76 -2.18
C MET A 452 -4.18 10.44 -2.60
N PRO A 453 -4.25 10.17 -3.92
CA PRO A 453 -4.75 8.89 -4.41
C PRO A 453 -3.84 7.72 -4.01
N GLU A 454 -4.40 6.52 -4.04
CA GLU A 454 -3.74 5.30 -3.62
C GLU A 454 -2.43 5.08 -4.38
N GLY A 455 -1.40 4.65 -3.66
CA GLY A 455 -0.07 4.41 -4.20
C GLY A 455 0.79 5.65 -4.42
N THR A 456 0.30 6.85 -4.07
CA THR A 456 1.12 8.08 -4.11
C THR A 456 2.30 7.96 -3.12
N PHE A 457 3.52 7.95 -3.65
CA PHE A 457 4.73 8.08 -2.83
C PHE A 457 4.79 9.48 -2.26
N HIS A 458 4.99 9.62 -0.96
CA HIS A 458 5.04 10.92 -0.33
C HIS A 458 5.96 10.96 0.89
N GLY A 459 6.54 12.14 1.14
CA GLY A 459 7.29 12.48 2.34
C GLY A 459 6.76 13.78 2.92
N CYS A 460 6.73 13.90 4.24
CA CYS A 460 6.20 15.08 4.92
C CYS A 460 7.24 15.77 5.79
N GLU A 461 7.17 17.09 5.86
CA GLU A 461 7.95 17.92 6.77
C GLU A 461 7.02 18.92 7.48
N ASN A 462 7.14 19.03 8.79
CA ASN A 462 6.49 20.08 9.56
C ASN A 462 7.30 21.38 9.45
N ILE A 463 6.82 22.32 8.63
CA ILE A 463 7.49 23.63 8.39
C ILE A 463 7.37 24.54 9.62
N THR A 464 6.26 24.40 10.35
CA THR A 464 6.06 24.96 11.68
C THR A 464 5.66 23.84 12.63
N ALA A 465 5.57 24.11 13.95
CA ALA A 465 4.94 23.17 14.87
C ALA A 465 3.53 22.84 14.35
N CYS A 466 3.26 21.56 14.08
CA CYS A 466 2.06 21.14 13.37
C CYS A 466 1.35 20.01 14.11
N LEU A 467 0.03 20.15 14.25
CA LEU A 467 -0.89 19.09 14.60
C LEU A 467 -1.79 18.89 13.37
N SER A 468 -1.78 17.70 12.80
CA SER A 468 -2.55 17.36 11.60
C SER A 468 -3.36 16.10 11.82
N TYR A 469 -4.58 16.12 11.29
CA TYR A 469 -5.48 14.99 11.21
C TYR A 469 -5.38 14.33 9.84
N HIS A 470 -5.22 13.02 9.84
CA HIS A 470 -5.07 12.21 8.65
C HIS A 470 -6.14 11.13 8.66
N ARG A 471 -6.68 10.82 7.49
CA ARG A 471 -7.74 9.82 7.37
C ARG A 471 -7.63 9.09 6.04
N PHE A 472 -7.66 7.76 6.10
CA PHE A 472 -7.74 6.93 4.90
C PHE A 472 -9.15 6.83 4.35
N HIS A 473 -9.25 6.52 3.07
CA HIS A 473 -10.51 6.50 2.33
C HIS A 473 -10.52 5.37 1.30
N VAL A 474 -11.65 4.67 1.23
CA VAL A 474 -11.96 3.70 0.17
C VAL A 474 -13.37 3.98 -0.30
N ASP A 475 -13.55 4.12 -1.60
CA ASP A 475 -14.85 4.18 -2.25
C ASP A 475 -14.81 3.54 -3.63
N HIS A 476 -15.89 3.69 -4.39
CA HIS A 476 -16.00 3.17 -5.76
C HIS A 476 -14.91 3.61 -6.74
N VAL A 477 -14.21 4.72 -6.51
CA VAL A 477 -13.19 5.26 -7.42
C VAL A 477 -11.86 4.54 -7.26
N ASN A 478 -11.40 4.32 -6.02
CA ASN A 478 -10.12 3.66 -5.73
C ASN A 478 -10.27 2.16 -5.38
N LEU A 479 -11.49 1.61 -5.42
CA LEU A 479 -11.73 0.18 -5.23
C LEU A 479 -10.85 -0.74 -6.09
N PRO A 480 -10.52 -0.42 -7.36
CA PRO A 480 -9.58 -1.23 -8.13
C PRO A 480 -8.18 -1.32 -7.50
N GLY A 481 -7.67 -0.20 -6.96
CA GLY A 481 -6.38 -0.18 -6.26
C GLY A 481 -6.43 -0.93 -4.92
N PHE A 482 -7.54 -0.81 -4.19
CA PHE A 482 -7.80 -1.58 -2.98
C PHE A 482 -7.85 -3.09 -3.25
N LEU A 483 -8.53 -3.52 -4.32
CA LEU A 483 -8.59 -4.92 -4.74
C LEU A 483 -7.22 -5.45 -5.19
N ALA A 484 -6.45 -4.65 -5.94
CA ALA A 484 -5.09 -5.01 -6.32
C ALA A 484 -4.19 -5.22 -5.09
N SER A 485 -4.33 -4.38 -4.07
CA SER A 485 -3.63 -4.53 -2.79
C SER A 485 -4.04 -5.82 -2.07
N PHE A 486 -5.34 -6.14 -2.03
CA PHE A 486 -5.83 -7.40 -1.45
C PHE A 486 -5.24 -8.63 -2.17
N MET A 487 -5.26 -8.64 -3.50
CA MET A 487 -4.71 -9.73 -4.31
C MET A 487 -3.19 -9.87 -4.13
N ALA A 488 -2.48 -8.76 -3.94
CA ALA A 488 -1.06 -8.75 -3.64
C ALA A 488 -0.72 -9.12 -2.19
N GLN A 489 -1.72 -9.30 -1.32
CA GLN A 489 -1.54 -9.47 0.13
C GLN A 489 -0.70 -8.33 0.75
N ASP A 490 -0.87 -7.13 0.21
CA ASP A 490 -0.27 -5.91 0.75
C ASP A 490 -1.04 -5.47 2.00
N SER A 491 -0.31 -4.99 3.02
CA SER A 491 -0.86 -4.62 4.32
C SER A 491 -1.68 -5.71 5.03
N PRO A 492 -1.05 -6.80 5.51
CA PRO A 492 -1.78 -7.89 6.18
C PRO A 492 -2.54 -7.47 7.46
N SER A 493 -2.26 -6.28 7.99
CA SER A 493 -3.02 -5.67 9.09
C SER A 493 -4.38 -5.10 8.67
N ILE A 494 -4.64 -4.94 7.38
CA ILE A 494 -5.92 -4.50 6.83
C ILE A 494 -6.65 -5.75 6.34
N ASN A 495 -7.83 -6.02 6.90
CA ASN A 495 -8.65 -7.15 6.47
C ASN A 495 -9.50 -6.73 5.27
N HIS A 496 -8.91 -6.69 4.06
CA HIS A 496 -9.62 -6.28 2.86
C HIS A 496 -10.88 -7.09 2.60
N ALA A 497 -10.85 -8.40 2.87
CA ALA A 497 -11.99 -9.29 2.70
C ALA A 497 -13.17 -8.87 3.58
N GLU A 498 -12.93 -8.66 4.87
CA GLU A 498 -13.95 -8.19 5.81
C GLU A 498 -14.49 -6.81 5.43
N ILE A 499 -13.62 -5.87 5.03
CA ILE A 499 -14.05 -4.54 4.56
C ILE A 499 -14.99 -4.67 3.37
N LEU A 500 -14.61 -5.42 2.33
CA LEU A 500 -15.43 -5.62 1.13
C LEU A 500 -16.76 -6.30 1.46
N TRP A 501 -16.72 -7.34 2.30
CA TRP A 501 -17.89 -8.10 2.69
C TRP A 501 -18.89 -7.26 3.48
N ASN A 502 -18.44 -6.62 4.56
CA ASN A 502 -19.29 -5.81 5.44
C ASN A 502 -19.85 -4.61 4.69
N SER A 503 -19.01 -3.93 3.90
CA SER A 503 -19.44 -2.80 3.08
C SER A 503 -20.52 -3.19 2.09
N THR A 504 -20.41 -4.36 1.46
CA THR A 504 -21.42 -4.83 0.51
C THR A 504 -22.76 -5.04 1.20
N HIS A 505 -22.78 -5.73 2.34
CA HIS A 505 -24.02 -5.96 3.09
C HIS A 505 -24.66 -4.66 3.57
N ASP A 506 -23.88 -3.75 4.15
CA ASP A 506 -24.40 -2.49 4.70
C ASP A 506 -24.90 -1.55 3.59
N VAL A 507 -24.20 -1.49 2.45
CA VAL A 507 -24.64 -0.71 1.29
C VAL A 507 -25.93 -1.30 0.69
N MET A 508 -26.02 -2.63 0.55
CA MET A 508 -27.25 -3.29 0.08
C MET A 508 -28.43 -3.01 1.01
N ALA A 509 -28.24 -3.17 2.32
CA ALA A 509 -29.28 -2.92 3.32
C ALA A 509 -29.77 -1.47 3.29
N ALA A 510 -28.85 -0.50 3.21
CA ALA A 510 -29.20 0.92 3.14
C ALA A 510 -29.98 1.27 1.86
N LEU A 511 -29.62 0.67 0.72
CA LEU A 511 -30.34 0.86 -0.54
C LEU A 511 -31.73 0.20 -0.51
N GLU A 512 -31.86 -0.97 0.09
CA GLU A 512 -33.15 -1.67 0.24
C GLU A 512 -34.10 -0.92 1.17
N GLU A 513 -33.59 -0.40 2.31
CA GLU A 513 -34.36 0.46 3.21
C GLU A 513 -34.86 1.71 2.48
N ASN A 514 -33.97 2.39 1.74
CA ASN A 514 -34.33 3.56 0.95
C ASN A 514 -35.40 3.23 -0.10
N TYR A 515 -35.22 2.13 -0.84
CA TYR A 515 -36.15 1.66 -1.86
C TYR A 515 -37.55 1.43 -1.28
N HIS A 516 -37.65 0.77 -0.14
CA HIS A 516 -38.94 0.52 0.52
C HIS A 516 -39.56 1.78 1.10
N ALA A 517 -38.77 2.65 1.72
CA ALA A 517 -39.24 3.92 2.28
C ALA A 517 -39.82 4.86 1.22
N ASN A 518 -39.32 4.78 -0.01
CA ASN A 518 -39.73 5.62 -1.14
C ASN A 518 -40.69 4.92 -2.12
N GLY A 519 -41.47 3.96 -1.64
CA GLY A 519 -42.52 3.33 -2.45
C GLY A 519 -41.99 2.50 -3.62
N GLN A 520 -40.88 1.78 -3.40
CA GLN A 520 -40.20 0.96 -4.40
C GLN A 520 -39.52 1.78 -5.52
N GLU A 521 -39.02 2.96 -5.16
CA GLU A 521 -38.16 3.78 -6.01
C GLU A 521 -36.90 4.18 -5.22
N ILE A 522 -35.76 4.28 -5.90
CA ILE A 522 -34.55 4.82 -5.31
C ILE A 522 -34.61 6.34 -5.39
N ASP A 523 -34.42 7.03 -4.26
CA ASP A 523 -34.37 8.49 -4.31
C ASP A 523 -33.13 9.00 -5.04
N ASN A 524 -33.25 10.20 -5.61
CA ASN A 524 -32.16 10.86 -6.32
C ASN A 524 -31.27 11.70 -5.36
N THR A 525 -31.26 11.39 -4.07
CA THR A 525 -30.37 12.10 -3.15
C THR A 525 -28.92 11.69 -3.41
N ILE A 526 -28.00 12.62 -3.21
CA ILE A 526 -26.56 12.40 -3.46
C ILE A 526 -26.04 11.21 -2.63
N SER A 527 -26.54 11.03 -1.40
CA SER A 527 -26.15 9.91 -0.52
C SER A 527 -26.53 8.56 -1.12
N THR A 528 -27.76 8.43 -1.59
CA THR A 528 -28.29 7.20 -2.18
C THR A 528 -27.59 6.86 -3.49
N LEU A 529 -27.39 7.86 -4.35
CA LEU A 529 -26.66 7.67 -5.62
C LEU A 529 -25.22 7.20 -5.39
N ARG A 530 -24.52 7.69 -4.35
CA ARG A 530 -23.18 7.21 -3.99
C ARG A 530 -23.15 5.77 -3.52
N LYS A 531 -24.14 5.36 -2.74
CA LYS A 531 -24.29 3.97 -2.31
C LYS A 531 -24.55 3.07 -3.51
N LEU A 532 -25.37 3.51 -4.45
CA LEU A 532 -25.61 2.79 -5.70
C LEU A 532 -24.33 2.63 -6.53
N ASP A 533 -23.52 3.69 -6.68
CA ASP A 533 -22.22 3.60 -7.38
C ASP A 533 -21.23 2.69 -6.66
N SER A 534 -21.26 2.70 -5.32
CA SER A 534 -20.45 1.80 -4.49
C SER A 534 -20.87 0.34 -4.64
N LEU A 535 -22.17 0.05 -4.66
CA LEU A 535 -22.69 -1.30 -4.91
C LEU A 535 -22.29 -1.81 -6.30
N ARG A 536 -22.34 -0.95 -7.33
CA ARG A 536 -21.89 -1.30 -8.69
C ARG A 536 -20.39 -1.64 -8.71
N ALA A 537 -19.56 -0.87 -8.02
CA ALA A 537 -18.13 -1.15 -7.93
C ALA A 537 -17.84 -2.43 -7.12
N LEU A 538 -18.53 -2.62 -5.98
CA LEU A 538 -18.43 -3.83 -5.15
C LEU A 538 -18.87 -5.09 -5.89
N ARG A 539 -19.86 -5.01 -6.76
CA ARG A 539 -20.23 -6.09 -7.68
C ARG A 539 -19.05 -6.52 -8.56
N HIS A 540 -18.31 -5.55 -9.12
CA HIS A 540 -17.15 -5.85 -9.95
C HIS A 540 -16.03 -6.51 -9.13
N ALA A 541 -15.73 -5.99 -7.93
CA ALA A 541 -14.74 -6.59 -7.03
C ALA A 541 -15.13 -8.01 -6.63
N THR A 542 -16.38 -8.21 -6.18
CA THR A 542 -16.93 -9.53 -5.80
C THR A 542 -16.86 -10.52 -6.97
N ARG A 543 -17.14 -10.07 -8.20
CA ARG A 543 -17.00 -10.92 -9.38
C ARG A 543 -15.56 -11.38 -9.60
N VAL A 544 -14.58 -10.50 -9.49
CA VAL A 544 -13.16 -10.88 -9.61
C VAL A 544 -12.82 -11.93 -8.55
N LEU A 545 -13.19 -11.68 -7.29
CA LEU A 545 -12.94 -12.62 -6.18
C LEU A 545 -13.63 -13.98 -6.37
N SER A 546 -14.84 -13.98 -6.92
CA SER A 546 -15.60 -15.21 -7.20
C SER A 546 -14.96 -16.09 -8.28
N LEU A 547 -14.29 -15.47 -9.27
CA LEU A 547 -13.65 -16.18 -10.37
C LEU A 547 -12.32 -16.80 -9.95
N GLU A 548 -11.56 -16.10 -9.13
CA GLU A 548 -10.15 -16.44 -8.98
C GLU A 548 -9.86 -17.58 -7.98
N SER A 549 -10.85 -18.09 -7.24
CA SER A 549 -10.59 -19.02 -6.09
C SER A 549 -9.48 -18.49 -5.16
N ALA A 550 -9.22 -17.18 -5.18
CA ALA A 550 -7.85 -16.66 -5.24
C ALA A 550 -7.11 -16.67 -3.92
N LEU A 551 -7.80 -16.69 -2.78
CA LEU A 551 -7.14 -16.52 -1.50
C LEU A 551 -7.79 -17.43 -0.47
N PRO A 552 -7.01 -18.25 0.26
CA PRO A 552 -7.51 -18.94 1.44
C PRO A 552 -7.82 -17.89 2.50
N THR A 553 -9.07 -17.45 2.54
CA THR A 553 -9.57 -16.67 3.67
C THR A 553 -9.83 -17.63 4.83
N GLU A 554 -9.37 -17.29 6.04
CA GLU A 554 -9.64 -18.10 7.23
C GLU A 554 -11.15 -18.26 7.47
N ASP A 555 -11.91 -17.24 7.07
CA ASP A 555 -13.36 -17.22 7.06
C ASP A 555 -13.89 -17.67 5.69
N SER A 556 -14.87 -18.57 5.69
CA SER A 556 -15.54 -19.09 4.50
C SER A 556 -16.48 -18.04 3.87
N TRP A 557 -15.94 -16.98 3.28
CA TRP A 557 -16.73 -15.98 2.56
C TRP A 557 -17.27 -16.55 1.25
N ASP A 558 -18.59 -16.62 1.11
CA ASP A 558 -19.23 -17.09 -0.12
C ASP A 558 -19.40 -15.93 -1.12
N TRP A 559 -18.31 -15.61 -1.83
CA TRP A 559 -18.29 -14.53 -2.83
C TRP A 559 -19.26 -14.78 -3.99
N ASN A 560 -19.56 -16.04 -4.33
CA ASN A 560 -20.54 -16.37 -5.37
C ASN A 560 -21.94 -16.00 -4.89
N LYS A 561 -22.30 -16.40 -3.67
CA LYS A 561 -23.58 -16.03 -3.06
C LYS A 561 -23.73 -14.51 -2.93
N LEU A 562 -22.68 -13.84 -2.46
CA LEU A 562 -22.69 -12.39 -2.35
C LEU A 562 -22.89 -11.72 -3.72
N LEU A 563 -22.24 -12.23 -4.78
CA LEU A 563 -22.45 -11.71 -6.14
C LEU A 563 -23.89 -11.88 -6.62
N GLU A 564 -24.50 -13.05 -6.37
CA GLU A 564 -25.91 -13.31 -6.68
C GLU A 564 -26.83 -12.33 -5.95
N ASP A 565 -26.59 -12.09 -4.66
CA ASP A 565 -27.40 -11.18 -3.85
C ASP A 565 -27.30 -9.73 -4.36
N ILE A 566 -26.09 -9.27 -4.73
CA ILE A 566 -25.89 -7.96 -5.36
C ILE A 566 -26.63 -7.88 -6.71
N ASP A 567 -26.51 -8.91 -7.55
CA ASP A 567 -27.16 -8.96 -8.86
C ASP A 567 -28.69 -8.93 -8.73
N HIS A 568 -29.26 -9.68 -7.78
CA HIS A 568 -30.68 -9.66 -7.48
C HIS A 568 -31.17 -8.29 -7.01
N LEU A 569 -30.43 -7.63 -6.11
CA LEU A 569 -30.81 -6.29 -5.64
C LEU A 569 -30.73 -5.27 -6.78
N LEU A 570 -29.63 -5.23 -7.54
CA LEU A 570 -29.46 -4.28 -8.64
C LEU A 570 -30.52 -4.42 -9.73
N VAL A 571 -30.95 -5.65 -10.06
CA VAL A 571 -32.07 -5.87 -11.00
C VAL A 571 -33.37 -5.25 -10.49
N ARG A 572 -33.58 -5.25 -9.17
CA ARG A 572 -34.78 -4.69 -8.54
C ARG A 572 -34.74 -3.16 -8.47
N ILE A 573 -33.60 -2.58 -8.09
CA ILE A 573 -33.50 -1.16 -7.73
C ILE A 573 -32.93 -0.26 -8.83
N ASP A 574 -32.17 -0.81 -9.79
CA ASP A 574 -31.52 -0.05 -10.85
C ASP A 574 -32.26 -0.23 -12.19
N ALA A 575 -33.09 0.75 -12.55
CA ALA A 575 -33.84 0.75 -13.80
C ALA A 575 -32.96 0.59 -15.06
N ARG A 576 -31.68 1.00 -14.99
CA ARG A 576 -30.74 0.81 -16.11
C ARG A 576 -30.34 -0.65 -16.27
N ALA A 577 -30.27 -1.41 -15.17
CA ALA A 577 -30.03 -2.85 -15.21
C ALA A 577 -31.18 -3.60 -15.92
N LEU A 578 -32.43 -3.18 -15.68
CA LEU A 578 -33.62 -3.73 -16.36
C LEU A 578 -33.57 -3.55 -17.88
N HIS A 579 -33.07 -2.42 -18.37
CA HIS A 579 -32.93 -2.17 -19.82
C HIS A 579 -31.84 -3.02 -20.48
N ASN A 580 -30.75 -3.31 -19.77
CA ASN A 580 -29.66 -4.15 -20.28
C ASN A 580 -30.03 -5.64 -20.25
N ALA A 581 -30.77 -6.10 -19.25
CA ALA A 581 -31.27 -7.46 -19.17
C ALA A 581 -32.15 -7.84 -20.38
N LYS A 582 -32.99 -6.90 -20.86
CA LYS A 582 -33.86 -7.10 -22.03
C LYS A 582 -33.13 -7.24 -23.37
N LYS A 583 -31.84 -6.90 -23.46
CA LYS A 583 -31.07 -6.96 -24.72
C LYS A 583 -30.21 -8.22 -24.88
N GLY A 584 -30.07 -9.06 -23.84
CA GLY A 584 -29.12 -10.18 -23.88
C GLY A 584 -29.61 -11.51 -23.28
N ALA A 585 -30.76 -11.56 -22.61
CA ALA A 585 -31.23 -12.82 -22.03
C ALA A 585 -32.77 -12.89 -22.02
N THR A 586 -33.30 -13.99 -22.56
CA THR A 586 -34.67 -14.43 -22.31
C THR A 586 -34.78 -14.83 -20.83
N ILE A 587 -34.94 -13.86 -19.94
CA ILE A 587 -35.23 -14.09 -18.52
C ILE A 587 -36.71 -14.44 -18.42
N GLN A 588 -37.06 -15.66 -18.83
CA GLN A 588 -38.30 -16.31 -18.38
C GLN A 588 -38.08 -17.16 -17.12
N ASN A 589 -36.82 -17.39 -16.70
CA ASN A 589 -36.52 -18.30 -15.59
C ASN A 589 -36.42 -17.62 -14.21
N ALA A 590 -36.15 -16.32 -14.10
CA ALA A 590 -36.08 -15.66 -12.78
C ALA A 590 -37.47 -15.38 -12.18
N HIS A 591 -38.49 -15.16 -13.02
CA HIS A 591 -39.89 -15.05 -12.56
C HIS A 591 -40.55 -16.42 -12.33
N ALA A 592 -40.03 -17.49 -12.96
CA ALA A 592 -40.55 -18.85 -12.81
C ALA A 592 -40.08 -19.56 -11.52
N ALA A 593 -38.91 -19.18 -10.98
CA ALA A 593 -38.39 -19.77 -9.73
C ALA A 593 -39.21 -19.41 -8.47
N LEU A 594 -40.03 -18.34 -8.53
CA LEU A 594 -41.02 -18.01 -7.49
C LEU A 594 -42.39 -18.68 -7.71
N SER A 595 -42.59 -19.39 -8.84
CA SER A 595 -43.90 -19.96 -9.23
C SER A 595 -43.88 -21.44 -9.62
N ALA A 596 -42.77 -22.17 -9.51
CA ALA A 596 -42.67 -23.53 -10.03
C ALA A 596 -42.28 -24.59 -8.97
N THR A 597 -43.08 -24.73 -7.92
CA THR A 597 -43.35 -26.07 -7.34
C THR A 597 -44.47 -26.73 -8.14
N ALA A 598 -44.18 -27.22 -9.35
CA ALA A 598 -44.99 -28.22 -10.05
C ALA A 598 -44.33 -28.72 -11.35
N ALA A 599 -44.20 -30.05 -11.46
CA ALA A 599 -44.11 -30.87 -12.67
C ALA A 599 -42.80 -30.97 -13.49
N HIS A 600 -42.18 -32.16 -13.37
CA HIS A 600 -41.71 -33.11 -14.43
C HIS A 600 -41.63 -32.64 -15.91
N SER A 601 -40.81 -33.16 -16.82
CA SER A 601 -39.70 -34.16 -16.91
C SER A 601 -39.24 -34.21 -18.39
N ALA A 602 -37.97 -34.60 -18.62
CA ALA A 602 -37.40 -35.37 -19.75
C ALA A 602 -37.04 -34.79 -21.16
N ASN A 603 -35.84 -35.25 -21.59
CA ASN A 603 -35.27 -35.54 -22.95
C ASN A 603 -34.67 -34.39 -23.81
N SER A 604 -33.64 -34.58 -24.66
CA SER A 604 -32.53 -35.56 -24.81
C SER A 604 -31.56 -35.05 -25.91
N GLU A 605 -30.25 -35.34 -25.77
CA GLU A 605 -29.17 -35.57 -26.76
C GLU A 605 -29.14 -34.95 -28.18
N LEU A 606 -27.95 -34.45 -28.58
CA LEU A 606 -27.26 -34.89 -29.80
C LEU A 606 -25.76 -34.51 -29.83
N VAL A 607 -24.95 -35.50 -30.19
CA VAL A 607 -23.49 -35.53 -30.36
C VAL A 607 -23.14 -35.51 -31.86
N ALA A 608 -21.99 -34.91 -32.21
CA ALA A 608 -20.98 -35.41 -33.18
C ALA A 608 -20.49 -34.37 -34.21
N ALA A 609 -19.19 -34.05 -34.17
CA ALA A 609 -18.31 -34.03 -35.35
C ALA A 609 -16.84 -33.92 -34.92
N SER A 610 -16.18 -35.06 -34.74
CA SER A 610 -14.72 -35.18 -34.77
C SER A 610 -14.35 -36.19 -35.85
N LYS A 611 -13.49 -35.79 -36.80
CA LYS A 611 -12.46 -36.57 -37.53
C LYS A 611 -12.07 -35.89 -38.84
N SER A 612 -10.87 -35.32 -38.89
CA SER A 612 -9.99 -35.49 -40.05
C SER A 612 -8.54 -35.63 -39.56
N LYS A 613 -7.82 -36.59 -40.16
CA LYS A 613 -6.49 -37.06 -39.77
C LYS A 613 -5.41 -36.40 -40.63
N LYS A 614 -4.28 -36.09 -39.98
CA LYS A 614 -2.88 -36.25 -40.43
C LYS A 614 -2.56 -35.88 -41.90
N ALA A 615 -2.15 -34.63 -42.10
CA ALA A 615 -1.01 -34.30 -42.96
C ALA A 615 0.20 -34.05 -42.04
N SER A 616 1.34 -34.66 -42.32
CA SER A 616 2.59 -34.32 -41.62
C SER A 616 2.89 -32.86 -41.88
N ALA A 617 2.91 -32.04 -40.83
CA ALA A 617 3.27 -30.64 -40.93
C ALA A 617 4.69 -30.55 -41.52
N SER A 618 4.81 -30.07 -42.76
CA SER A 618 6.08 -29.47 -43.19
C SER A 618 6.42 -28.42 -42.14
N SER A 619 7.69 -28.38 -41.71
CA SER A 619 8.06 -27.39 -40.73
C SER A 619 7.81 -26.00 -41.35
N HIS A 620 7.42 -25.03 -40.54
CA HIS A 620 7.26 -23.63 -40.96
C HIS A 620 8.49 -23.12 -41.77
N TRP A 621 9.65 -23.75 -41.58
CA TRP A 621 10.92 -23.55 -42.30
C TRP A 621 10.91 -23.91 -43.78
N ASP A 622 10.41 -25.10 -44.12
CA ASP A 622 10.42 -25.60 -45.50
C ASP A 622 9.61 -24.68 -46.42
N ASN A 623 8.63 -23.97 -45.85
CA ASN A 623 7.77 -23.03 -46.55
C ASN A 623 8.39 -21.63 -46.72
N LEU A 624 9.36 -21.22 -45.90
CA LEU A 624 9.94 -19.87 -45.94
C LEU A 624 11.07 -19.73 -46.99
N ASN A 625 11.86 -20.78 -47.23
CA ASN A 625 12.95 -20.83 -48.22
C ASN A 625 13.78 -19.53 -48.30
N LEU A 626 14.34 -19.12 -47.15
CA LEU A 626 15.04 -17.85 -46.99
C LEU A 626 16.40 -17.84 -47.72
N LYS A 627 16.72 -16.69 -48.32
CA LYS A 627 17.98 -16.37 -48.99
C LYS A 627 18.53 -15.06 -48.43
N ILE A 628 19.86 -14.91 -48.47
CA ILE A 628 20.51 -13.63 -48.17
C ILE A 628 19.99 -12.58 -49.16
N GLY A 629 19.58 -11.42 -48.63
CA GLY A 629 18.95 -10.34 -49.37
C GLY A 629 17.43 -10.29 -49.28
N ASP A 630 16.77 -11.39 -48.89
CA ASP A 630 15.30 -11.43 -48.75
C ASP A 630 14.81 -10.39 -47.72
N ILE A 631 13.66 -9.78 -48.00
CA ILE A 631 12.94 -8.99 -47.00
C ILE A 631 11.92 -9.87 -46.29
N ILE A 632 12.03 -9.97 -44.97
CA ILE A 632 11.21 -10.83 -44.13
C ILE A 632 10.48 -10.01 -43.06
N GLY A 633 9.35 -10.56 -42.62
CA GLY A 633 8.55 -10.08 -41.51
C GLY A 633 8.99 -10.79 -40.24
N VAL A 634 9.48 -10.03 -39.27
CA VAL A 634 10.01 -10.54 -38.01
C VAL A 634 9.24 -9.95 -36.83
N GLN A 635 8.88 -10.80 -35.88
CA GLN A 635 8.21 -10.43 -34.64
C GLN A 635 9.24 -10.38 -33.52
N VAL A 636 9.56 -9.18 -33.08
CA VAL A 636 10.46 -8.94 -31.94
C VAL A 636 9.69 -8.14 -30.91
N PHE A 637 9.63 -8.69 -29.69
CA PHE A 637 8.65 -8.31 -28.67
C PHE A 637 7.21 -8.45 -29.21
N GLU A 638 6.43 -7.36 -29.17
CA GLU A 638 5.02 -7.31 -29.62
C GLU A 638 4.84 -6.65 -30.99
N LYS A 639 5.93 -6.23 -31.66
CA LYS A 639 5.87 -5.48 -32.92
C LYS A 639 6.30 -6.33 -34.11
N ARG A 640 5.62 -6.14 -35.24
CA ARG A 640 5.92 -6.77 -36.54
C ARG A 640 6.73 -5.82 -37.40
N ASN A 641 7.90 -6.24 -37.83
CA ASN A 641 8.86 -5.38 -38.54
C ASN A 641 9.37 -6.05 -39.80
N ARG A 642 9.82 -5.22 -40.76
CA ARG A 642 10.49 -5.69 -41.97
C ARG A 642 11.99 -5.66 -41.77
N ALA A 643 12.67 -6.74 -42.13
CA ALA A 643 14.11 -6.87 -42.03
C ALA A 643 14.69 -7.57 -43.25
N GLN A 644 15.88 -7.18 -43.66
CA GLN A 644 16.66 -7.82 -44.71
C GLN A 644 17.52 -8.93 -44.12
N VAL A 645 17.52 -10.11 -44.73
CA VAL A 645 18.40 -11.21 -44.34
C VAL A 645 19.83 -10.90 -44.77
N LEU A 646 20.75 -10.77 -43.82
CA LEU A 646 22.18 -10.55 -44.08
C LEU A 646 22.97 -11.85 -44.14
N LYS A 647 22.64 -12.82 -43.28
CA LYS A 647 23.34 -14.10 -43.18
C LYS A 647 22.41 -15.20 -42.67
N ILE A 648 22.61 -16.43 -43.12
CA ILE A 648 21.92 -17.63 -42.63
C ILE A 648 23.01 -18.60 -42.14
N ALA A 649 22.95 -19.00 -40.87
CA ALA A 649 23.95 -19.87 -40.23
C ALA A 649 23.32 -21.13 -39.62
N LEU A 650 24.13 -22.17 -39.41
CA LEU A 650 23.76 -23.44 -38.74
C LEU A 650 22.51 -24.09 -39.35
N ASN A 651 22.55 -24.47 -40.64
CA ASN A 651 21.42 -25.16 -41.30
C ASN A 651 20.05 -24.47 -41.13
N GLN A 652 20.02 -23.13 -41.19
CA GLN A 652 18.81 -22.29 -41.04
C GLN A 652 18.30 -22.13 -39.59
N GLU A 653 19.09 -22.50 -38.57
CA GLU A 653 18.72 -22.29 -37.17
C GLU A 653 18.98 -20.86 -36.66
N LEU A 654 19.76 -20.06 -37.39
CA LEU A 654 20.04 -18.66 -37.03
C LEU A 654 20.07 -17.79 -38.28
N VAL A 655 19.29 -16.71 -38.26
CA VAL A 655 19.24 -15.73 -39.35
C VAL A 655 19.72 -14.38 -38.81
N GLN A 656 20.80 -13.85 -39.39
CA GLN A 656 21.26 -12.50 -39.13
C GLN A 656 20.47 -11.54 -40.02
N ILE A 657 19.88 -10.51 -39.44
CA ILE A 657 18.96 -9.60 -40.12
C ILE A 657 19.32 -8.13 -39.87
N HIS A 658 18.85 -7.26 -40.77
CA HIS A 658 18.92 -5.80 -40.67
C HIS A 658 17.52 -5.20 -40.82
N TYR A 659 17.00 -4.46 -39.84
CA TYR A 659 15.65 -3.89 -39.92
C TYR A 659 15.59 -2.75 -40.94
N VAL A 660 14.61 -2.82 -41.88
CA VAL A 660 14.51 -1.89 -43.02
C VAL A 660 13.54 -0.74 -42.74
N ASP A 661 12.48 -1.00 -41.98
CA ASP A 661 11.37 -0.04 -41.80
C ASP A 661 11.29 0.53 -40.37
N TRP A 662 12.29 0.27 -39.51
CA TRP A 662 12.22 0.67 -38.11
C TRP A 662 12.71 2.10 -37.90
N GLY A 663 11.79 3.05 -37.69
CA GLY A 663 12.09 4.37 -37.14
C GLY A 663 12.71 4.25 -35.74
N SER A 664 14.03 4.48 -35.67
CA SER A 664 14.93 4.39 -34.50
C SER A 664 14.27 4.12 -33.15
N ILE A 665 14.40 2.88 -32.66
CA ILE A 665 14.16 2.50 -31.25
C ILE A 665 15.00 3.28 -30.22
N TYR A 666 15.90 4.16 -30.68
CA TYR A 666 16.78 4.95 -29.83
C TYR A 666 16.31 6.40 -29.67
N ASP A 667 15.08 6.72 -30.09
CA ASP A 667 14.42 7.92 -29.59
C ASP A 667 14.19 7.74 -28.09
N GLU A 668 15.11 8.30 -27.30
CA GLU A 668 15.14 8.10 -25.86
C GLU A 668 14.80 9.39 -25.15
N PHE A 669 14.01 9.26 -24.09
CA PHE A 669 13.79 10.35 -23.17
C PHE A 669 14.98 10.44 -22.21
N LEU A 670 15.74 11.52 -22.30
CA LEU A 670 16.88 11.79 -21.42
C LEU A 670 16.65 13.04 -20.57
N PRO A 671 17.15 13.06 -19.32
CA PRO A 671 17.19 14.28 -18.54
C PRO A 671 18.22 15.25 -19.14
N VAL A 672 17.98 16.54 -18.98
CA VAL A 672 18.87 17.62 -19.49
C VAL A 672 20.28 17.50 -18.92
N SER A 673 20.44 16.98 -17.70
CA SER A 673 21.74 16.70 -17.08
C SER A 673 22.57 15.63 -17.82
N SER A 674 21.92 14.77 -18.61
CA SER A 674 22.58 13.76 -19.46
C SER A 674 22.94 14.28 -20.85
N LEU A 675 22.68 15.56 -21.13
CA LEU A 675 23.00 16.22 -22.40
C LEU A 675 24.21 17.15 -22.23
N PHE A 676 25.08 17.17 -23.23
CA PHE A 676 26.32 17.95 -23.22
C PHE A 676 26.46 18.79 -24.49
N GLN A 677 26.96 20.02 -24.33
CA GLN A 677 27.32 20.90 -25.44
C GLN A 677 28.81 20.75 -25.77
N ARG A 678 29.16 20.75 -27.06
CA ARG A 678 30.54 20.90 -27.52
C ARG A 678 30.94 22.38 -27.50
N THR A 679 31.93 22.73 -26.69
CA THR A 679 32.56 24.06 -26.74
C THR A 679 33.76 24.11 -27.67
N ARG A 680 34.14 25.32 -28.13
CA ARG A 680 35.40 25.55 -28.84
C ARG A 680 36.56 25.07 -27.95
N GLY A 681 37.27 24.03 -28.41
CA GLY A 681 38.35 23.38 -27.67
C GLY A 681 38.06 21.97 -27.12
N ASN A 682 37.09 21.24 -27.69
CA ASN A 682 36.74 19.85 -27.32
C ASN A 682 36.26 19.62 -25.87
N LYS A 683 36.18 20.65 -25.04
CA LYS A 683 35.56 20.56 -23.71
C LYS A 683 34.05 20.33 -23.86
N ARG A 684 33.53 19.45 -23.01
CA ARG A 684 32.13 19.04 -22.95
C ARG A 684 31.53 19.66 -21.69
N ILE A 685 30.46 20.44 -21.84
CA ILE A 685 29.79 21.09 -20.71
C ILE A 685 28.36 20.56 -20.65
N ALA A 686 27.94 20.06 -19.49
CA ALA A 686 26.56 19.61 -19.29
C ALA A 686 25.58 20.79 -19.43
N TYR A 687 24.41 20.54 -20.04
CA TYR A 687 23.37 21.56 -20.13
C TYR A 687 22.79 21.88 -18.74
N LYS A 688 22.64 23.17 -18.44
CA LYS A 688 21.95 23.66 -17.22
C LYS A 688 20.46 23.98 -17.45
N LYS A 689 20.05 24.09 -18.71
CA LYS A 689 18.68 24.41 -19.15
C LYS A 689 18.38 23.56 -20.37
N ALA A 690 17.09 23.28 -20.61
CA ALA A 690 16.68 22.49 -21.76
C ALA A 690 17.22 23.08 -23.08
N PRO A 691 17.92 22.29 -23.91
CA PRO A 691 18.31 22.69 -25.26
C PRO A 691 17.09 22.95 -26.15
N LYS A 692 17.28 23.67 -27.25
CA LYS A 692 16.19 23.95 -28.21
C LYS A 692 15.83 22.68 -28.99
N VAL A 693 14.58 22.59 -29.43
CA VAL A 693 14.17 21.56 -30.38
C VAL A 693 15.01 21.69 -31.65
N HIS A 694 15.47 20.54 -32.16
CA HIS A 694 16.45 20.35 -33.23
C HIS A 694 17.89 20.78 -32.93
N GLU A 695 18.23 21.14 -31.69
CA GLU A 695 19.62 21.39 -31.30
C GLU A 695 20.41 20.08 -31.27
N THR A 696 21.62 20.10 -31.84
CA THR A 696 22.56 18.98 -31.78
C THR A 696 23.23 18.95 -30.41
N VAL A 697 23.11 17.82 -29.73
CA VAL A 697 23.64 17.59 -28.39
C VAL A 697 24.53 16.34 -28.38
N LEU A 698 25.37 16.23 -27.37
CA LEU A 698 26.00 14.95 -27.00
C LEU A 698 25.15 14.32 -25.90
N ALA A 699 24.54 13.17 -26.18
CA ALA A 699 23.67 12.45 -25.27
C ALA A 699 24.39 11.23 -24.68
N ARG A 700 24.23 11.01 -23.37
CA ARG A 700 24.76 9.83 -22.68
C ARG A 700 23.90 8.59 -22.98
N TRP A 701 24.52 7.50 -23.41
CA TRP A 701 23.84 6.25 -23.78
C TRP A 701 24.62 5.01 -23.34
N GLY A 702 23.88 3.93 -23.09
CA GLY A 702 24.40 2.61 -22.69
C GLY A 702 24.93 2.54 -21.25
N SER A 703 25.17 1.32 -20.77
CA SER A 703 25.69 1.03 -19.42
C SER A 703 27.03 1.70 -19.11
N ASN A 704 27.79 2.02 -20.16
CA ASN A 704 29.15 2.57 -20.06
C ASN A 704 29.13 4.11 -20.04
N GLY A 705 27.95 4.73 -20.18
CA GLY A 705 27.77 6.18 -20.14
C GLY A 705 28.51 6.94 -21.25
N GLN A 706 28.69 6.32 -22.42
CA GLN A 706 29.37 6.94 -23.55
C GLN A 706 28.51 8.06 -24.14
N LEU A 707 29.16 9.06 -24.74
CA LEU A 707 28.48 10.22 -25.33
C LEU A 707 28.38 10.09 -26.85
N TYR A 708 27.15 10.12 -27.36
CA TYR A 708 26.84 10.00 -28.77
C TYR A 708 26.22 11.30 -29.28
N ASN A 709 26.41 11.61 -30.56
CA ASN A 709 25.72 12.75 -31.16
C ASN A 709 24.23 12.42 -31.24
N ALA A 710 23.40 13.36 -30.81
CA ALA A 710 21.96 13.28 -30.90
C ALA A 710 21.37 14.63 -31.29
N ILE A 711 20.11 14.63 -31.72
CA ILE A 711 19.30 15.82 -31.95
C ILE A 711 18.12 15.79 -30.98
N VAL A 712 17.84 16.93 -30.36
CA VAL A 712 16.65 17.07 -29.53
C VAL A 712 15.42 17.07 -30.44
N LEU A 713 14.59 16.04 -30.39
CA LEU A 713 13.35 15.99 -31.18
C LEU A 713 12.22 16.76 -30.50
N LYS A 714 12.17 16.72 -29.17
CA LYS A 714 11.12 17.37 -28.39
C LYS A 714 11.63 17.71 -27.00
N VAL A 715 11.34 18.93 -26.52
CA VAL A 715 11.50 19.27 -25.11
C VAL A 715 10.20 18.91 -24.40
N ILE A 716 10.24 17.96 -23.47
CA ILE A 716 9.06 17.45 -22.77
C ILE A 716 8.78 18.29 -21.53
N ARG A 717 9.84 18.61 -20.78
CA ARG A 717 9.84 19.47 -19.57
C ARG A 717 11.14 20.26 -19.50
N THR A 718 11.24 21.20 -18.57
CA THR A 718 12.46 22.01 -18.33
C THR A 718 13.71 21.19 -18.05
N ASN A 719 13.55 19.95 -17.57
CA ASN A 719 14.61 19.03 -17.18
C ASN A 719 14.68 17.75 -18.04
N ALA A 720 13.88 17.60 -19.11
CA ALA A 720 13.90 16.39 -19.93
C ALA A 720 13.58 16.61 -21.42
N CYS A 721 14.26 15.86 -22.27
CA CYS A 721 14.17 15.93 -23.73
C CYS A 721 14.02 14.54 -24.34
N LEU A 722 13.24 14.44 -25.41
CA LEU A 722 13.31 13.31 -26.34
C LEU A 722 14.46 13.60 -27.30
N VAL A 723 15.43 12.70 -27.37
CA VAL A 723 16.59 12.84 -28.26
C VAL A 723 16.64 11.71 -29.27
N HIS A 724 17.14 12.03 -30.47
CA HIS A 724 17.37 11.10 -31.56
C HIS A 724 18.86 11.00 -31.83
N TYR A 725 19.46 9.83 -31.63
CA TYR A 725 20.88 9.63 -31.85
C TYR A 725 21.22 9.56 -33.36
N LEU A 726 22.27 10.27 -33.77
CA LEU A 726 22.56 10.55 -35.19
C LEU A 726 23.50 9.56 -35.89
N LYS A 727 24.22 8.67 -35.18
CA LYS A 727 25.19 7.78 -35.84
C LYS A 727 25.49 6.50 -35.04
N TYR A 728 25.18 5.34 -35.63
CA TYR A 728 25.70 4.02 -35.23
C TYR A 728 25.99 3.21 -36.50
N GLU A 729 27.25 3.09 -36.89
CA GLU A 729 27.61 2.46 -38.18
C GLU A 729 27.76 0.92 -38.12
N LYS A 730 27.56 0.23 -36.96
CA LYS A 730 27.84 -1.22 -36.84
C LYS A 730 26.94 -2.08 -35.92
N ASP A 731 26.00 -1.52 -35.14
CA ASP A 731 25.27 -2.28 -34.09
C ASP A 731 23.84 -2.71 -34.48
N TRP A 732 23.51 -2.76 -35.78
CA TRP A 732 22.14 -2.99 -36.28
C TRP A 732 21.85 -4.43 -36.70
N ASP A 733 22.88 -5.28 -36.72
CA ASP A 733 22.75 -6.65 -37.20
C ASP A 733 22.41 -7.57 -36.03
N GLN A 734 21.19 -8.11 -36.01
CA GLN A 734 20.74 -9.02 -34.97
C GLN A 734 20.64 -10.45 -35.49
N TRP A 735 21.10 -11.39 -34.68
CA TRP A 735 20.79 -12.80 -34.86
C TRP A 735 19.41 -13.07 -34.28
N ILE A 736 18.48 -13.52 -35.12
CA ILE A 736 17.16 -13.91 -34.68
C ILE A 736 16.95 -15.40 -34.84
N LEU A 737 16.16 -15.94 -33.91
CA LEU A 737 15.71 -17.31 -34.03
C LEU A 737 14.64 -17.42 -35.12
N PRO A 738 14.67 -18.52 -35.86
CA PRO A 738 13.74 -18.84 -36.94
C PRO A 738 12.26 -18.63 -36.53
N GLY A 739 11.86 -19.06 -35.33
CA GLY A 739 10.48 -18.94 -34.82
C GLY A 739 9.92 -17.51 -34.75
N HIS A 740 10.77 -16.48 -34.88
CA HIS A 740 10.36 -15.08 -34.91
C HIS A 740 10.03 -14.57 -36.32
N ILE A 741 10.24 -15.38 -37.37
CA ILE A 741 9.96 -15.00 -38.77
C ILE A 741 8.54 -15.45 -39.11
N PHE A 742 7.64 -14.49 -39.32
CA PHE A 742 6.23 -14.78 -39.60
C PHE A 742 5.86 -14.66 -41.07
N LYS A 743 6.69 -14.02 -41.91
CA LYS A 743 6.41 -13.83 -43.34
C LYS A 743 7.68 -13.57 -44.15
N LYS A 744 7.70 -13.96 -45.42
CA LYS A 744 8.64 -13.45 -46.44
C LYS A 744 7.89 -12.50 -47.39
N TYR A 745 8.50 -11.37 -47.74
CA TYR A 745 7.94 -10.41 -48.69
C TYR A 745 8.57 -10.64 -50.07
N GLU A 746 7.78 -10.54 -51.13
CA GLU A 746 8.27 -10.56 -52.51
C GLU A 746 9.04 -9.26 -52.78
N THR A 747 10.25 -9.39 -53.35
CA THR A 747 11.02 -8.24 -53.82
C THR A 747 10.40 -7.71 -55.11
N ALA A 748 10.35 -6.38 -55.25
CA ALA A 748 9.65 -5.70 -56.34
C ALA A 748 10.21 -5.97 -57.76
N ASP A 749 11.32 -6.72 -57.87
CA ASP A 749 11.94 -7.11 -59.14
C ASP A 749 11.37 -8.43 -59.74
N ASP A 750 10.43 -9.10 -59.04
CA ASP A 750 9.75 -10.33 -59.50
C ASP A 750 8.29 -10.11 -59.94
N GLN A 751 7.87 -8.84 -60.18
CA GLN A 751 6.63 -8.45 -60.86
C GLN A 751 6.95 -7.76 -62.18
#